data_AF-A0A520UT00-F1
#
_entry.id   AF-A0A520UT00-F1
#
_cell.length_a   1.000
_cell.length_b   1.000
_cell.length_c   1.000
_cell.angle_alpha   90.00
_cell.angle_beta   90.00
_cell.angle_gamma   90.00
#
_symmetry.space_group_name_H-M   'P 1'
#
loop_
_entity.id
_entity.type
_entity.pdbx_description
1 polymer ?
#
loop_
_entity_poly.entity_id
_entity_poly.type
_entity_poly.pdbx_seq_one_letter_code
_entity_poly.pdbx_strand_id
1 'polypeptide(L)'
;MRNYSIFKTSITVIAMLVSFSTFSQKKDDSKKDTKKEKTYSDIITDKAVTDNGLFDVHKIDDKYFYEINDSLLGRDMMMVTRVVKMATELPLSRHKMSEQVLKWEKFDNNILLKQASYSKFANDSLPISIAVSNSNFEPIIASFKISVKNKDKNSYVIDVTSLYKNDVKMFGFPQSTRKTYKISSLDSKLSFIESIRSFPLNIETKHIKTYKSSDSRNGQISMVLNNSMVLLPKEPMRRRYFDERVGWFTSSQTDYGIDNQEAETVRYLDRWRLEVKDEDIEKFKSGELVEPKKPIIYYLDPATPKKWRKYLKDGIEDWNVAFEAAGFKNAVIVKYPPTKEEDPDWSPEDVRYSTVRYLASPTLNANGPHVSDPRSGEIIESDINWYHNVMKLLRNWYFVQTAAVNPDARGVEFKNEVMGELIRFVSSHEFGHTIGLPHNMGSSSAYPVDSLRSATFTKKYGTAPSIMDYARFNYVAQPGDEGVALMPSDWDTPNVGVYDIYAVKWGYKPILDVTHEEEKSILQSWITEKADDLKYRFGSAGIDPSSQTEDLGDNAVKASEYGIANLKRIMPNLIEWTTEDGETYDELEYMYNQVLGQFRRYMGHVANNIGGVYQYYKTADQDGAVYTHVSKEHQKACVNFLNNHLFNTPYWMIEKDILNKIEFAGMTNRIRTVQSSYLNNILDFGKMARMIENEALNGNNAYTLENFMNDVKNGIWSELRNGKKIDVYRRNLQRTYIQRLGYIMANEQPRRQGSFWANYTTPVNVAVSDIRSSTLGTLLNLRKELSKSVKKYSDQNTKNHLNYCIGLINNALNPKSS
;
A
#
# COMPACT_ATOMS: atom_id res chain seq x y z
N MET A 1 15.22 -54.31 -20.59
CA MET A 1 16.05 -55.45 -21.05
C MET A 1 17.48 -55.15 -20.63
N ARG A 2 17.95 -55.74 -19.52
CA ARG A 2 18.69 -57.03 -19.47
C ARG A 2 19.99 -56.95 -20.30
N ASN A 3 21.19 -57.26 -19.83
CA ASN A 3 21.60 -57.95 -18.61
C ASN A 3 23.15 -57.92 -18.45
N TYR A 4 23.63 -57.80 -17.20
CA TYR A 4 24.62 -58.65 -16.48
C TYR A 4 26.01 -59.02 -17.09
N SER A 5 27.10 -59.30 -16.35
CA SER A 5 27.54 -59.16 -14.94
C SER A 5 28.87 -59.93 -14.68
N ILE A 6 29.68 -59.49 -13.70
CA ILE A 6 30.56 -60.21 -12.72
C ILE A 6 31.80 -61.01 -13.26
N PHE A 7 33.03 -60.89 -12.73
CA PHE A 7 33.71 -61.55 -11.55
C PHE A 7 35.23 -61.19 -11.67
N LYS A 8 36.13 -61.14 -10.67
CA LYS A 8 36.19 -61.16 -9.19
C LYS A 8 37.66 -60.89 -8.77
N THR A 9 37.86 -60.25 -7.60
CA THR A 9 38.95 -60.40 -6.60
C THR A 9 40.45 -60.48 -7.02
N SER A 10 41.28 -59.61 -6.42
CA SER A 10 42.29 -60.04 -5.41
C SER A 10 42.94 -58.87 -4.66
N ILE A 11 43.24 -59.16 -3.39
CA ILE A 11 43.76 -58.34 -2.30
C ILE A 11 45.28 -58.18 -2.42
N THR A 12 45.83 -56.99 -2.10
CA THR A 12 47.16 -56.90 -1.47
C THR A 12 47.24 -55.65 -0.59
N VAL A 13 47.36 -55.89 0.72
CA VAL A 13 47.71 -54.90 1.76
C VAL A 13 49.23 -54.82 1.82
N ILE A 14 49.81 -53.62 1.71
CA ILE A 14 51.20 -53.36 2.09
C ILE A 14 51.19 -52.22 3.11
N ALA A 15 51.43 -52.59 4.37
CA ALA A 15 51.80 -51.68 5.43
C ALA A 15 53.33 -51.51 5.40
N MET A 16 53.81 -50.28 5.25
CA MET A 16 55.20 -49.92 5.56
C MET A 16 55.21 -48.90 6.70
N LEU A 17 55.58 -49.41 7.88
CA LEU A 17 56.09 -48.65 9.00
C LEU A 17 57.53 -48.23 8.68
N VAL A 18 57.81 -46.93 8.68
CA VAL A 18 59.18 -46.42 8.79
C VAL A 18 59.20 -45.31 9.83
N SER A 19 59.79 -45.65 10.98
CA SER A 19 60.22 -44.74 12.03
C SER A 19 61.38 -43.87 11.51
N PHE A 20 61.31 -42.56 11.71
CA PHE A 20 62.51 -41.71 11.64
C PHE A 20 62.72 -40.96 12.95
N SER A 21 63.80 -41.37 13.59
CA SER A 21 64.45 -40.78 14.74
C SER A 21 64.94 -39.38 14.42
N THR A 22 64.81 -38.52 15.43
CA THR A 22 65.29 -37.15 15.55
C THR A 22 66.75 -36.95 15.16
N PHE A 23 67.00 -36.00 14.24
CA PHE A 23 68.26 -35.25 14.19
C PHE A 23 67.99 -33.78 14.50
N SER A 24 68.58 -33.33 15.60
CA SER A 24 68.59 -31.94 16.07
C SER A 24 69.44 -31.07 15.14
N GLN A 25 68.84 -30.07 14.53
CA GLN A 25 69.52 -28.89 14.02
C GLN A 25 69.14 -27.70 14.91
N LYS A 26 70.13 -27.18 15.66
CA LYS A 26 70.04 -25.90 16.34
C LYS A 26 69.67 -24.81 15.33
N LYS A 27 68.48 -24.24 15.47
CA LYS A 27 68.07 -22.98 14.87
C LYS A 27 67.90 -21.98 16.01
N ASP A 28 68.59 -20.85 15.88
CA ASP A 28 68.62 -19.75 16.85
C ASP A 28 67.26 -19.44 17.47
N ASP A 29 67.27 -19.32 18.81
CA ASP A 29 66.22 -18.73 19.62
C ASP A 29 66.04 -17.25 19.24
N SER A 30 65.33 -17.00 18.14
CA SER A 30 64.62 -15.73 17.98
C SER A 30 63.45 -15.72 18.97
N LYS A 31 63.55 -14.84 19.96
CA LYS A 31 62.50 -14.52 20.94
C LYS A 31 61.12 -14.51 20.25
N LYS A 32 60.29 -15.49 20.60
CA LYS A 32 58.85 -15.39 20.40
C LYS A 32 58.36 -14.31 21.35
N ASP A 33 58.20 -13.09 20.85
CA ASP A 33 57.44 -12.04 21.53
C ASP A 33 56.05 -12.60 21.85
N THR A 34 55.83 -12.91 23.12
CA THR A 34 54.50 -13.07 23.68
C THR A 34 53.77 -11.75 23.45
N LYS A 35 52.89 -11.69 22.44
CA LYS A 35 51.99 -10.56 22.23
C LYS A 35 51.24 -10.31 23.53
N LYS A 36 51.61 -9.25 24.25
CA LYS A 36 50.95 -8.77 25.46
C LYS A 36 49.45 -8.66 25.16
N GLU A 37 48.60 -9.29 25.98
CA GLU A 37 47.15 -9.16 25.85
C GLU A 37 46.78 -7.68 25.97
N LYS A 38 45.99 -7.18 25.02
CA LYS A 38 45.55 -5.79 25.00
C LYS A 38 44.53 -5.57 26.11
N THR A 39 44.73 -4.53 26.90
CA THR A 39 43.81 -4.08 27.94
C THR A 39 42.69 -3.22 27.37
N TYR A 40 41.66 -2.91 28.17
CA TYR A 40 40.52 -2.12 27.70
C TYR A 40 40.97 -0.73 27.22
N SER A 41 41.81 -0.05 28.00
CA SER A 41 42.37 1.26 27.67
C SER A 41 43.32 1.25 26.47
N ASP A 42 43.87 0.09 26.09
CA ASP A 42 44.66 -0.06 24.86
C ASP A 42 43.78 -0.06 23.60
N ILE A 43 42.48 -0.36 23.73
CA ILE A 43 41.50 -0.39 22.63
C ILE A 43 40.64 0.87 22.66
N ILE A 44 40.02 1.15 23.81
CA ILE A 44 39.18 2.33 24.05
C ILE A 44 40.03 3.35 24.81
N THR A 45 40.78 4.14 24.05
CA THR A 45 41.67 5.19 24.58
C THR A 45 40.88 6.42 25.03
N ASP A 46 41.53 7.33 25.78
CA ASP A 46 40.93 8.62 26.21
C ASP A 46 40.47 9.54 25.04
N LYS A 47 40.88 9.24 23.81
CA LYS A 47 40.41 9.92 22.60
C LYS A 47 39.04 9.44 22.11
N ALA A 48 38.50 8.37 22.70
CA ALA A 48 37.24 7.79 22.27
C ALA A 48 36.07 8.72 22.58
N VAL A 49 35.31 9.07 21.54
CA VAL A 49 34.00 9.71 21.72
C VAL A 49 32.99 8.58 21.91
N THR A 50 32.38 8.52 23.10
CA THR A 50 31.47 7.45 23.47
C THR A 50 30.04 7.96 23.53
N ASP A 51 29.14 7.25 22.84
CA ASP A 51 27.70 7.44 22.93
C ASP A 51 27.09 6.23 23.67
N ASN A 52 26.40 6.47 24.79
CA ASN A 52 25.90 5.40 25.66
C ASN A 52 24.42 5.14 25.37
N GLY A 53 24.03 3.87 25.27
CA GLY A 53 22.65 3.49 24.97
C GLY A 53 22.46 1.98 25.01
N LEU A 54 21.79 1.43 24.00
CA LEU A 54 21.57 -0.01 23.88
C LEU A 54 22.91 -0.75 23.91
N PHE A 55 23.86 -0.32 23.07
CA PHE A 55 25.29 -0.64 23.20
C PHE A 55 26.04 0.67 23.46
N ASP A 56 27.18 0.61 24.15
CA ASP A 56 28.05 1.78 24.12
C ASP A 56 28.77 1.79 22.77
N VAL A 57 28.70 2.92 22.06
CA VAL A 57 29.31 3.12 20.74
C VAL A 57 30.53 4.03 20.92
N HIS A 58 31.72 3.49 20.69
CA HIS A 58 32.96 4.24 20.78
C HIS A 58 33.47 4.58 19.38
N LYS A 59 33.70 5.87 19.12
CA LYS A 59 34.38 6.35 17.92
C LYS A 59 35.81 6.74 18.25
N ILE A 60 36.77 6.16 17.53
CA ILE A 60 38.19 6.50 17.61
C ILE A 60 38.69 6.70 16.19
N ASP A 61 39.05 7.94 15.84
CA ASP A 61 39.35 8.36 14.48
C ASP A 61 38.21 7.94 13.51
N ASP A 62 38.51 7.07 12.54
CA ASP A 62 37.58 6.56 11.53
C ASP A 62 36.98 5.17 11.88
N LYS A 63 37.22 4.69 13.11
CA LYS A 63 36.73 3.39 13.58
C LYS A 63 35.59 3.53 14.57
N TYR A 64 34.65 2.61 14.46
CA TYR A 64 33.54 2.46 15.37
C TYR A 64 33.60 1.10 16.06
N PHE A 65 33.44 1.12 17.38
CA PHE A 65 33.39 -0.07 18.21
C PHE A 65 32.05 -0.16 18.92
N TYR A 66 31.48 -1.36 18.99
CA TYR A 66 30.37 -1.66 19.88
C TYR A 66 30.91 -2.32 21.14
N GLU A 67 30.51 -1.82 22.30
CA GLU A 67 30.63 -2.50 23.58
C GLU A 67 29.26 -3.09 23.95
N ILE A 68 29.15 -4.41 23.82
CA ILE A 68 27.89 -5.14 23.98
C ILE A 68 27.88 -5.81 25.34
N ASN A 69 26.89 -5.48 26.19
CA ASN A 69 26.69 -6.18 27.46
C ASN A 69 26.30 -7.64 27.24
N ASP A 70 26.84 -8.55 28.04
CA ASP A 70 26.58 -9.99 27.94
C ASP A 70 25.07 -10.33 28.00
N SER A 71 24.28 -9.55 28.75
CA SER A 71 22.82 -9.73 28.85
C SER A 71 22.03 -9.41 27.57
N LEU A 72 22.67 -8.75 26.59
CA LEU A 72 22.08 -8.45 25.28
C LEU A 72 22.43 -9.51 24.23
N LEU A 73 23.38 -10.39 24.52
CA LEU A 73 23.69 -11.51 23.63
C LEU A 73 22.52 -12.51 23.60
N GLY A 74 22.18 -12.99 22.41
CA GLY A 74 21.03 -13.85 22.16
C GLY A 74 19.67 -13.14 22.14
N ARG A 75 19.61 -11.84 22.47
CA ARG A 75 18.37 -11.06 22.37
C ARG A 75 18.04 -10.75 20.91
N ASP A 76 16.75 -10.83 20.59
CA ASP A 76 16.24 -10.45 19.27
C ASP A 76 16.28 -8.93 19.09
N MET A 77 16.79 -8.49 17.94
CA MET A 77 16.79 -7.10 17.52
C MET A 77 16.26 -6.98 16.10
N MET A 78 15.32 -6.08 15.85
CA MET A 78 14.83 -5.79 14.51
C MET A 78 15.78 -4.82 13.82
N MET A 79 16.29 -5.18 12.64
CA MET A 79 17.07 -4.29 11.78
C MET A 79 16.21 -3.78 10.64
N VAL A 80 15.94 -2.48 10.64
CA VAL A 80 15.17 -1.78 9.60
C VAL A 80 16.10 -0.91 8.76
N THR A 81 16.10 -1.12 7.45
CA THR A 81 16.88 -0.29 6.50
C THR A 81 15.96 0.72 5.84
N ARG A 82 16.33 2.01 5.90
CA ARG A 82 15.57 3.10 5.28
C ARG A 82 16.46 3.99 4.41
N VAL A 83 15.90 4.55 3.35
CA VAL A 83 16.52 5.64 2.58
C VAL A 83 16.19 6.97 3.22
N VAL A 84 17.21 7.73 3.62
CA VAL A 84 17.05 9.09 4.17
C VAL A 84 17.19 10.15 3.09
N LYS A 85 18.21 10.03 2.23
CA LYS A 85 18.46 10.94 1.10
C LYS A 85 18.87 10.13 -0.11
N MET A 86 18.39 10.49 -1.29
CA MET A 86 18.75 9.83 -2.55
C MET A 86 19.20 10.88 -3.56
N ALA A 87 20.14 10.53 -4.44
CA ALA A 87 20.46 11.36 -5.60
C ALA A 87 19.19 11.61 -6.44
N THR A 88 19.08 12.80 -7.02
CA THR A 88 17.91 13.30 -7.79
C THR A 88 17.50 12.41 -8.96
N GLU A 89 18.35 11.50 -9.40
CA GLU A 89 18.13 10.62 -10.55
C GLU A 89 17.13 9.48 -10.29
N LEU A 90 16.74 9.22 -9.04
CA LEU A 90 15.82 8.14 -8.68
C LEU A 90 14.59 8.65 -7.89
N PRO A 91 13.36 8.44 -8.40
CA PRO A 91 12.16 8.76 -7.64
C PRO A 91 12.01 7.80 -6.46
N LEU A 92 12.05 8.34 -5.24
CA LEU A 92 11.82 7.56 -4.03
C LEU A 92 10.31 7.41 -3.77
N SER A 93 9.77 6.24 -4.05
CA SER A 93 8.35 5.91 -3.76
C SER A 93 8.15 5.20 -2.42
N ARG A 94 9.23 4.69 -1.81
CA ARG A 94 9.21 3.99 -0.51
C ARG A 94 10.49 4.27 0.28
N HIS A 95 10.35 4.68 1.53
CA HIS A 95 11.49 4.93 2.42
C HIS A 95 12.03 3.65 3.08
N LYS A 96 11.14 2.74 3.52
CA LYS A 96 11.51 1.45 4.10
C LYS A 96 11.92 0.45 3.01
N MET A 97 13.10 -0.15 3.14
CA MET A 97 13.69 -1.04 2.14
C MET A 97 13.65 -2.53 2.55
N SER A 98 13.99 -2.81 3.81
CA SER A 98 14.07 -4.18 4.34
C SER A 98 13.91 -4.19 5.86
N GLU A 99 13.45 -5.33 6.37
CA GLU A 99 13.32 -5.66 7.78
C GLU A 99 13.81 -7.09 7.99
N GLN A 100 14.59 -7.31 9.05
CA GLN A 100 15.06 -8.64 9.43
C GLN A 100 15.38 -8.69 10.93
N VAL A 101 15.12 -9.83 11.56
CA VAL A 101 15.50 -10.03 12.96
C VAL A 101 16.94 -10.52 13.04
N LEU A 102 17.73 -9.87 13.88
CA LEU A 102 19.14 -10.14 14.10
C LEU A 102 19.38 -10.55 15.56
N LYS A 103 20.41 -11.38 15.75
CA LYS A 103 20.93 -11.74 17.07
C LYS A 103 22.45 -11.60 17.10
N TRP A 104 22.96 -11.10 18.22
CA TRP A 104 24.39 -11.11 18.53
C TRP A 104 24.68 -12.32 19.41
N GLU A 105 25.58 -13.21 18.97
CA GLU A 105 25.88 -14.46 19.67
C GLU A 105 27.38 -14.60 19.88
N LYS A 106 27.80 -15.01 21.07
CA LYS A 106 29.20 -15.31 21.32
C LYS A 106 29.53 -16.73 20.85
N PHE A 107 30.56 -16.85 20.01
CA PHE A 107 31.09 -18.13 19.57
C PHE A 107 32.63 -18.09 19.61
N ASP A 108 33.21 -18.91 20.49
CA ASP A 108 34.63 -18.87 20.85
C ASP A 108 35.11 -17.44 21.21
N ASN A 109 36.11 -16.94 20.47
CA ASN A 109 36.68 -15.60 20.62
C ASN A 109 36.04 -14.56 19.69
N ASN A 110 34.84 -14.83 19.18
CA ASN A 110 34.11 -13.95 18.28
C ASN A 110 32.71 -13.64 18.80
N ILE A 111 32.19 -12.49 18.39
CA ILE A 111 30.76 -12.20 18.39
C ILE A 111 30.28 -12.36 16.94
N LEU A 112 29.26 -13.19 16.74
CA LEU A 112 28.59 -13.42 15.48
C LEU A 112 27.34 -12.54 15.40
N LEU A 113 27.06 -12.01 14.22
CA LEU A 113 25.78 -11.42 13.88
C LEU A 113 25.01 -12.41 13.03
N LYS A 114 23.89 -12.93 13.55
CA LYS A 114 23.08 -13.97 12.92
C LYS A 114 21.72 -13.41 12.53
N GLN A 115 21.13 -13.96 11.46
CA GLN A 115 19.75 -13.66 11.08
C GLN A 115 18.82 -14.70 11.70
N ALA A 116 17.89 -14.26 12.54
CA ALA A 116 16.81 -15.09 13.05
C ALA A 116 15.60 -15.04 12.10
N SER A 117 14.92 -16.18 11.96
CA SER A 117 13.64 -16.26 11.26
C SER A 117 12.59 -16.88 12.16
N TYR A 118 11.45 -16.20 12.25
CA TYR A 118 10.26 -16.68 12.95
C TYR A 118 9.15 -17.11 11.97
N SER A 119 9.48 -17.26 10.68
CA SER A 119 8.50 -17.67 9.68
C SER A 119 7.98 -19.10 9.87
N LYS A 120 8.75 -19.95 10.56
CA LYS A 120 8.36 -21.31 10.94
C LYS A 120 8.40 -21.43 12.46
N PHE A 121 7.37 -22.02 13.06
CA PHE A 121 7.21 -22.10 14.50
C PHE A 121 6.69 -23.48 14.92
N ALA A 122 7.06 -23.91 16.13
CA ALA A 122 6.38 -24.96 16.90
C ALA A 122 6.68 -24.70 18.38
N ASN A 123 5.76 -25.10 19.27
CA ASN A 123 5.99 -24.99 20.71
C ASN A 123 7.18 -25.84 21.14
N ASP A 124 8.10 -25.28 21.93
CA ASP A 124 9.31 -25.96 22.42
C ASP A 124 9.01 -27.22 23.24
N SER A 125 7.81 -27.34 23.83
CA SER A 125 7.38 -28.55 24.52
C SER A 125 7.10 -29.73 23.58
N LEU A 126 6.97 -29.49 22.27
CA LEU A 126 6.65 -30.52 21.28
C LEU A 126 7.93 -31.07 20.63
N PRO A 127 8.02 -32.38 20.35
CA PRO A 127 9.18 -32.96 19.66
C PRO A 127 9.50 -32.34 18.30
N ILE A 128 8.48 -31.88 17.57
CA ILE A 128 8.64 -31.27 16.24
C ILE A 128 9.40 -29.94 16.27
N SER A 129 9.52 -29.29 17.44
CA SER A 129 10.36 -28.10 17.63
C SER A 129 11.82 -28.32 17.22
N ILE A 130 12.35 -29.55 17.39
CA ILE A 130 13.69 -29.93 16.95
C ILE A 130 13.82 -29.83 15.43
N ALA A 131 12.81 -30.33 14.69
CA ALA A 131 12.81 -30.29 13.22
C ALA A 131 12.64 -28.85 12.71
N VAL A 132 11.80 -28.04 13.38
CA VAL A 132 11.63 -26.61 13.08
C VAL A 132 12.95 -25.86 13.31
N SER A 133 13.62 -26.06 14.45
CA SER A 133 14.91 -25.47 14.77
C SER A 133 15.99 -25.85 13.74
N ASN A 134 16.11 -27.14 13.39
CA ASN A 134 17.03 -27.61 12.35
C ASN A 134 16.74 -26.98 10.97
N SER A 135 15.46 -26.71 10.68
CA SER A 135 15.01 -26.07 9.44
C SER A 135 15.10 -24.55 9.45
N ASN A 136 15.39 -23.95 10.60
CA ASN A 136 15.56 -22.52 10.85
C ASN A 136 17.00 -22.19 11.26
N PHE A 137 17.99 -22.88 10.67
CA PHE A 137 19.40 -22.53 10.90
C PHE A 137 19.64 -21.04 10.63
N GLU A 138 20.04 -20.31 11.67
CA GLU A 138 20.25 -18.87 11.64
C GLU A 138 21.54 -18.53 10.90
N PRO A 139 21.50 -18.00 9.66
CA PRO A 139 22.70 -17.72 8.89
C PRO A 139 23.57 -16.65 9.55
N ILE A 140 24.89 -16.86 9.52
CA ILE A 140 25.86 -15.87 9.99
C ILE A 140 26.02 -14.78 8.92
N ILE A 141 25.68 -13.55 9.27
CA ILE A 141 25.82 -12.35 8.42
C ILE A 141 27.25 -11.80 8.51
N ALA A 142 27.77 -11.72 9.74
CA ALA A 142 29.09 -11.19 10.04
C ALA A 142 29.69 -11.85 11.29
N SER A 143 31.02 -11.80 11.41
CA SER A 143 31.76 -12.29 12.57
C SER A 143 32.81 -11.26 12.98
N PHE A 144 32.90 -11.01 14.27
CA PHE A 144 33.74 -9.97 14.86
C PHE A 144 34.62 -10.57 15.94
N LYS A 145 35.93 -10.45 15.80
CA LYS A 145 36.86 -10.85 16.86
C LYS A 145 36.67 -9.93 18.07
N ILE A 146 36.56 -10.54 19.26
CA ILE A 146 36.52 -9.79 20.52
C ILE A 146 37.86 -9.07 20.68
N SER A 147 37.83 -7.75 20.70
CA SER A 147 39.03 -6.92 20.84
C SER A 147 39.51 -6.90 22.28
N VAL A 148 38.58 -6.78 23.23
CA VAL A 148 38.82 -6.84 24.67
C VAL A 148 37.50 -7.12 25.41
N LYS A 149 37.57 -7.73 26.59
CA LYS A 149 36.44 -7.86 27.52
C LYS A 149 36.57 -6.78 28.60
N ASN A 150 35.51 -6.00 28.80
CA ASN A 150 35.40 -5.12 29.97
C ASN A 150 34.78 -5.94 31.12
N LYS A 151 35.58 -6.19 32.15
CA LYS A 151 35.15 -7.02 33.29
C LYS A 151 34.15 -6.28 34.19
N ASP A 152 34.29 -4.97 34.30
CA ASP A 152 33.49 -4.16 35.23
C ASP A 152 32.04 -4.01 34.72
N LYS A 153 31.87 -3.82 33.41
CA LYS A 153 30.56 -3.76 32.74
C LYS A 153 30.03 -5.13 32.28
N ASN A 154 30.81 -6.20 32.42
CA ASN A 154 30.56 -7.52 31.84
C ASN A 154 30.12 -7.44 30.36
N SER A 155 30.96 -6.83 29.54
CA SER A 155 30.68 -6.51 28.13
C SER A 155 31.87 -6.86 27.24
N TYR A 156 31.63 -6.93 25.93
CA TYR A 156 32.62 -7.26 24.91
C TYR A 156 32.74 -6.12 23.90
N VAL A 157 33.97 -5.73 23.59
CA VAL A 157 34.26 -4.68 22.59
C VAL A 157 34.61 -5.31 21.25
N ILE A 158 33.92 -4.90 20.19
CA ILE A 158 34.12 -5.36 18.80
C ILE A 158 34.23 -4.18 17.83
N ASP A 159 35.08 -4.29 16.80
CA ASP A 159 35.19 -3.29 15.72
C ASP A 159 34.13 -3.57 14.65
N VAL A 160 33.14 -2.68 14.52
CA VAL A 160 32.02 -2.82 13.58
C VAL A 160 32.17 -1.99 12.32
N THR A 161 33.31 -1.32 12.13
CA THR A 161 33.55 -0.40 11.01
C THR A 161 33.32 -1.07 9.66
N SER A 162 33.73 -2.34 9.52
CA SER A 162 33.59 -3.10 8.27
C SER A 162 32.14 -3.48 7.96
N LEU A 163 31.28 -3.63 8.97
CA LEU A 163 29.87 -3.99 8.80
C LEU A 163 29.14 -2.94 7.94
N TYR A 164 29.44 -1.67 8.20
CA TYR A 164 28.80 -0.54 7.51
C TYR A 164 29.66 0.05 6.39
N LYS A 165 30.97 -0.21 6.30
CA LYS A 165 31.76 0.17 5.10
C LYS A 165 31.54 -0.80 3.94
N ASN A 166 31.40 -2.10 4.19
CA ASN A 166 31.25 -3.12 3.15
C ASN A 166 29.81 -3.22 2.61
N ASP A 167 29.63 -3.94 1.51
CA ASP A 167 28.31 -4.20 0.93
C ASP A 167 27.65 -5.42 1.60
N VAL A 168 27.12 -5.23 2.81
CA VAL A 168 26.23 -6.19 3.44
C VAL A 168 24.86 -6.05 2.77
N LYS A 169 24.51 -6.99 1.90
CA LYS A 169 23.33 -6.90 1.03
C LYS A 169 22.04 -6.59 1.80
N MET A 170 21.89 -7.15 3.00
CA MET A 170 20.72 -6.97 3.88
C MET A 170 20.55 -5.52 4.39
N PHE A 171 21.64 -4.75 4.43
CA PHE A 171 21.68 -3.36 4.92
C PHE A 171 21.75 -2.34 3.77
N GLY A 172 21.69 -2.82 2.52
CA GLY A 172 21.71 -2.00 1.31
C GLY A 172 20.47 -2.21 0.47
N PHE A 173 20.58 -1.99 -0.85
CA PHE A 173 19.45 -2.21 -1.75
C PHE A 173 18.97 -3.67 -1.80
N PRO A 174 17.65 -3.90 -1.77
CA PRO A 174 17.04 -5.18 -2.14
C PRO A 174 17.48 -5.64 -3.53
N GLN A 175 17.63 -6.95 -3.70
CA GLN A 175 18.13 -7.53 -4.94
C GLN A 175 17.24 -7.22 -6.16
N SER A 176 15.92 -7.11 -5.98
CA SER A 176 14.98 -6.71 -7.04
C SER A 176 15.30 -5.30 -7.55
N THR A 177 15.46 -4.34 -6.65
CA THR A 177 15.83 -2.96 -6.96
C THR A 177 17.20 -2.88 -7.64
N ARG A 178 18.17 -3.69 -7.18
CA ARG A 178 19.46 -3.80 -7.84
C ARG A 178 19.32 -4.26 -9.29
N LYS A 179 18.44 -5.23 -9.58
CA LYS A 179 18.17 -5.68 -10.97
C LYS A 179 17.54 -4.58 -11.81
N THR A 180 16.51 -3.90 -11.29
CA THR A 180 15.80 -2.82 -12.00
C THR A 180 16.77 -1.71 -12.43
N TYR A 181 17.62 -1.26 -11.52
CA TYR A 181 18.57 -0.16 -11.77
C TYR A 181 19.96 -0.64 -12.18
N LYS A 182 20.10 -1.91 -12.59
CA LYS A 182 21.36 -2.53 -13.04
C LYS A 182 22.55 -2.24 -12.12
N ILE A 183 22.31 -2.28 -10.82
CA ILE A 183 23.30 -2.06 -9.77
C ILE A 183 24.18 -3.31 -9.64
N SER A 184 25.50 -3.13 -9.70
CA SER A 184 26.48 -4.23 -9.65
C SER A 184 27.14 -4.37 -8.28
N SER A 185 27.99 -3.41 -7.91
CA SER A 185 28.84 -3.46 -6.70
C SER A 185 28.90 -2.11 -5.99
N LEU A 186 29.18 -2.15 -4.70
CA LEU A 186 29.46 -0.96 -3.90
C LEU A 186 30.86 -0.42 -4.21
N ASP A 187 30.97 0.90 -4.35
CA ASP A 187 32.23 1.61 -4.33
C ASP A 187 32.56 2.04 -2.89
N SER A 188 33.42 1.26 -2.23
CA SER A 188 33.80 1.50 -0.84
C SER A 188 34.64 2.77 -0.63
N LYS A 189 35.26 3.31 -1.69
CA LYS A 189 36.02 4.57 -1.61
C LYS A 189 35.12 5.80 -1.59
N LEU A 190 33.88 5.63 -2.08
CA LEU A 190 32.85 6.67 -2.14
C LEU A 190 31.69 6.37 -1.17
N SER A 191 31.95 5.53 -0.17
CA SER A 191 30.97 5.14 0.84
C SER A 191 31.53 5.40 2.24
N PHE A 192 30.74 6.05 3.09
CA PHE A 192 31.22 6.61 4.36
C PHE A 192 30.19 6.41 5.45
N ILE A 193 30.65 6.17 6.68
CA ILE A 193 29.78 6.18 7.87
C ILE A 193 29.66 7.64 8.32
N GLU A 194 28.46 8.21 8.29
CA GLU A 194 28.22 9.58 8.76
C GLU A 194 28.18 9.60 10.30
N SER A 195 27.38 8.71 10.88
CA SER A 195 27.23 8.59 12.32
C SER A 195 26.71 7.20 12.71
N ILE A 196 27.06 6.79 13.92
CA ILE A 196 26.36 5.75 14.65
C ILE A 196 25.96 6.37 15.98
N ARG A 197 24.66 6.39 16.27
CA ARG A 197 24.10 6.90 17.52
C ARG A 197 23.48 5.77 18.32
N SER A 198 23.66 5.81 19.64
CA SER A 198 23.09 4.84 20.56
C SER A 198 21.99 5.46 21.38
N PHE A 199 20.81 4.86 21.34
CA PHE A 199 19.66 5.21 22.17
C PHE A 199 19.35 4.03 23.09
N PRO A 200 18.58 4.22 24.18
CA PRO A 200 18.34 3.17 25.16
C PRO A 200 17.80 1.85 24.59
N LEU A 201 17.02 1.91 23.49
CA LEU A 201 16.38 0.73 22.89
C LEU A 201 16.75 0.51 21.42
N ASN A 202 17.57 1.37 20.82
CA ASN A 202 17.98 1.22 19.42
C ASN A 202 19.34 1.84 19.11
N ILE A 203 19.95 1.39 18.03
CA ILE A 203 21.17 1.99 17.46
C ILE A 203 20.86 2.43 16.03
N GLU A 204 21.19 3.67 15.72
CA GLU A 204 20.92 4.30 14.43
C GLU A 204 22.24 4.53 13.69
N THR A 205 22.43 3.81 12.59
CA THR A 205 23.62 3.95 11.76
C THR A 205 23.27 4.63 10.44
N LYS A 206 23.77 5.85 10.26
CA LYS A 206 23.61 6.62 9.04
C LYS A 206 24.89 6.57 8.21
N HIS A 207 24.77 6.21 6.94
CA HIS A 207 25.92 6.05 6.06
C HIS A 207 25.59 6.33 4.60
N ILE A 208 26.59 6.86 3.89
CA ILE A 208 26.55 7.07 2.46
C ILE A 208 26.98 5.78 1.76
N LYS A 209 26.16 5.30 0.84
CA LYS A 209 26.46 4.17 -0.05
C LYS A 209 26.43 4.61 -1.49
N THR A 210 27.54 4.39 -2.18
CA THR A 210 27.66 4.63 -3.62
C THR A 210 27.82 3.31 -4.35
N TYR A 211 26.90 3.00 -5.25
CA TYR A 211 26.91 1.77 -6.03
C TYR A 211 27.16 2.06 -7.51
N LYS A 212 27.86 1.15 -8.20
CA LYS A 212 28.05 1.21 -9.66
C LYS A 212 26.78 0.75 -10.38
N SER A 213 26.28 1.54 -11.32
CA SER A 213 25.09 1.24 -12.14
C SER A 213 25.31 1.61 -13.60
N SER A 214 25.05 0.68 -14.51
CA SER A 214 25.13 0.94 -15.95
C SER A 214 23.90 1.67 -16.51
N ASP A 215 22.86 1.88 -15.71
CA ASP A 215 21.64 2.60 -16.11
C ASP A 215 21.68 4.08 -15.72
N SER A 216 22.48 4.43 -14.70
CA SER A 216 22.65 5.81 -14.23
C SER A 216 23.52 6.66 -15.16
N ARG A 217 23.23 7.96 -15.24
CA ARG A 217 23.92 8.89 -16.16
C ARG A 217 25.42 9.00 -15.86
N ASN A 218 25.77 8.97 -14.59
CA ASN A 218 27.16 9.09 -14.11
C ASN A 218 27.82 7.73 -13.82
N GLY A 219 27.19 6.60 -14.20
CA GLY A 219 27.70 5.26 -13.94
C GLY A 219 27.63 4.81 -12.46
N GLN A 220 27.09 5.66 -11.58
CA GLN A 220 27.00 5.44 -10.15
C GLN A 220 25.69 6.01 -9.57
N ILE A 221 25.23 5.43 -8.47
CA ILE A 221 24.08 5.87 -7.69
C ILE A 221 24.52 5.99 -6.23
N SER A 222 24.34 7.17 -5.63
CA SER A 222 24.65 7.45 -4.23
C SER A 222 23.40 7.75 -3.40
N MET A 223 23.40 7.32 -2.15
CA MET A 223 22.36 7.65 -1.16
C MET A 223 22.87 7.62 0.27
N VAL A 224 22.12 8.27 1.14
CA VAL A 224 22.23 8.12 2.58
C VAL A 224 21.20 7.08 3.03
N LEU A 225 21.69 5.97 3.57
CA LEU A 225 20.89 4.93 4.22
C LEU A 225 20.95 5.12 5.74
N ASN A 226 19.85 4.74 6.39
CA ASN A 226 19.78 4.60 7.83
C ASN A 226 19.45 3.14 8.18
N ASN A 227 20.27 2.53 9.01
CA ASN A 227 20.07 1.21 9.58
C ASN A 227 19.74 1.35 11.06
N SER A 228 18.47 1.09 11.37
CA SER A 228 17.91 1.16 12.72
C SER A 228 17.87 -0.25 13.31
N MET A 229 18.65 -0.49 14.36
CA MET A 229 18.65 -1.77 15.09
C MET A 229 17.92 -1.59 16.40
N VAL A 230 16.70 -2.11 16.48
CA VAL A 230 15.76 -1.94 17.59
C VAL A 230 15.74 -3.19 18.45
N LEU A 231 15.93 -3.06 19.76
CA LEU A 231 15.78 -4.16 20.70
C LEU A 231 14.31 -4.59 20.80
N LEU A 232 14.02 -5.87 20.53
CA LEU A 232 12.66 -6.38 20.66
C LEU A 232 12.32 -6.69 22.14
N PRO A 233 11.03 -6.61 22.52
CA PRO A 233 10.56 -6.97 23.85
C PRO A 233 11.06 -8.36 24.27
N LYS A 234 11.42 -8.51 25.54
CA LYS A 234 11.87 -9.81 26.06
C LYS A 234 10.74 -10.84 25.99
N GLU A 235 9.57 -10.44 26.49
CA GLU A 235 8.34 -11.22 26.41
C GLU A 235 7.48 -10.68 25.26
N PRO A 236 7.20 -11.47 24.21
CA PRO A 236 6.32 -11.06 23.12
C PRO A 236 4.91 -10.76 23.63
N MET A 237 4.22 -9.79 23.01
CA MET A 237 2.82 -9.51 23.31
C MET A 237 1.93 -10.73 23.02
N ARG A 238 0.83 -10.88 23.78
CA ARG A 238 -0.20 -11.88 23.45
C ARG A 238 -0.80 -11.57 22.06
N ARG A 239 -0.68 -12.55 21.16
CA ARG A 239 -1.20 -12.50 19.79
C ARG A 239 -2.72 -12.38 19.80
N ARG A 240 -3.27 -11.65 18.81
CA ARG A 240 -4.70 -11.72 18.46
C ARG A 240 -4.81 -12.29 17.05
N TYR A 241 -5.56 -13.37 16.88
CA TYR A 241 -5.69 -14.02 15.58
C TYR A 241 -6.50 -13.18 14.60
N PHE A 242 -6.10 -13.25 13.34
CA PHE A 242 -6.72 -12.52 12.25
C PHE A 242 -8.03 -13.18 11.79
N ASP A 243 -9.02 -12.36 11.44
CA ASP A 243 -10.25 -12.76 10.77
C ASP A 243 -10.46 -11.83 9.57
N GLU A 244 -10.63 -12.36 8.37
CA GLU A 244 -10.71 -11.57 7.14
C GLU A 244 -11.96 -10.68 7.03
N ARG A 245 -12.96 -10.91 7.88
CA ARG A 245 -14.17 -10.06 7.97
C ARG A 245 -13.88 -8.70 8.61
N VAL A 246 -12.75 -8.55 9.32
CA VAL A 246 -12.28 -7.30 9.92
C VAL A 246 -10.91 -6.93 9.33
N GLY A 247 -10.81 -5.76 8.72
CA GLY A 247 -9.58 -5.31 8.08
C GLY A 247 -8.46 -5.08 9.09
N TRP A 248 -7.33 -5.77 8.93
CA TRP A 248 -6.14 -5.57 9.76
C TRP A 248 -4.85 -5.87 8.99
N PHE A 249 -3.77 -5.15 9.28
CA PHE A 249 -2.41 -5.51 8.86
C PHE A 249 -1.94 -6.72 9.66
N THR A 250 -1.33 -7.71 9.02
CA THR A 250 -1.03 -8.98 9.69
C THR A 250 0.41 -9.39 9.57
N SER A 251 0.94 -9.93 10.66
CA SER A 251 2.09 -10.81 10.69
C SER A 251 1.63 -12.27 10.61
N SER A 252 2.52 -13.16 10.16
CA SER A 252 2.18 -14.58 9.97
C SER A 252 3.36 -15.50 10.23
N GLN A 253 3.06 -16.72 10.69
CA GLN A 253 4.02 -17.82 10.85
C GLN A 253 3.40 -19.12 10.36
N THR A 254 4.22 -20.02 9.81
CA THR A 254 3.82 -21.41 9.58
C THR A 254 4.05 -22.21 10.85
N ASP A 255 2.97 -22.64 11.49
CA ASP A 255 2.98 -23.46 12.71
C ASP A 255 2.96 -24.95 12.35
N TYR A 256 3.95 -25.68 12.86
CA TYR A 256 4.11 -27.13 12.70
C TYR A 256 3.67 -27.91 13.94
N GLY A 257 3.33 -27.22 15.03
CA GLY A 257 2.93 -27.82 16.30
C GLY A 257 1.43 -28.08 16.42
N ILE A 258 0.62 -27.58 15.49
CA ILE A 258 -0.83 -27.80 15.46
C ILE A 258 -1.11 -29.23 14.99
N ASP A 259 -1.90 -29.98 15.76
CA ASP A 259 -2.27 -31.36 15.45
C ASP A 259 -3.47 -31.41 14.49
N ASN A 260 -3.26 -30.94 13.25
CA ASN A 260 -4.28 -30.88 12.19
C ASN A 260 -3.83 -31.58 10.89
N GLN A 261 -2.79 -32.44 10.98
CA GLN A 261 -2.21 -33.21 9.88
C GLN A 261 -1.55 -32.35 8.77
N GLU A 262 -1.30 -31.07 9.00
CA GLU A 262 -0.56 -30.20 8.09
C GLU A 262 0.26 -29.14 8.83
N ALA A 263 1.05 -28.37 8.09
CA ALA A 263 1.68 -27.16 8.63
C ALA A 263 0.77 -25.97 8.30
N GLU A 264 0.23 -25.30 9.31
CA GLU A 264 -0.79 -24.26 9.13
C GLU A 264 -0.14 -22.87 9.10
N THR A 265 -0.56 -22.02 8.18
CA THR A 265 -0.16 -20.60 8.23
C THR A 265 -1.09 -19.83 9.15
N VAL A 266 -0.57 -19.51 10.31
CA VAL A 266 -1.24 -18.75 11.34
C VAL A 266 -1.02 -17.25 11.11
N ARG A 267 -2.11 -16.47 11.12
CA ARG A 267 -2.08 -15.01 10.94
C ARG A 267 -2.60 -14.30 12.19
N TYR A 268 -1.94 -13.21 12.56
CA TYR A 268 -2.30 -12.41 13.73
C TYR A 268 -2.09 -10.92 13.47
N LEU A 269 -2.75 -10.11 14.29
CA LEU A 269 -2.86 -8.67 14.13
C LEU A 269 -1.53 -7.97 14.43
N ASP A 270 -1.17 -7.01 13.59
CA ASP A 270 -0.19 -5.99 13.94
C ASP A 270 -0.88 -4.89 14.77
N ARG A 271 -0.55 -4.76 16.06
CA ARG A 271 -1.19 -3.78 16.96
C ARG A 271 -0.26 -3.31 18.07
N TRP A 272 -0.52 -2.13 18.62
CA TRP A 272 0.16 -1.66 19.84
C TRP A 272 -0.20 -2.50 21.06
N ARG A 273 0.74 -2.66 22.00
CA ARG A 273 0.48 -3.33 23.28
C ARG A 273 -0.28 -2.42 24.24
N LEU A 274 -1.61 -2.48 24.21
CA LEU A 274 -2.49 -1.82 25.17
C LEU A 274 -2.99 -2.82 26.22
N GLU A 275 -2.49 -2.67 27.44
CA GLU A 275 -2.84 -3.49 28.60
C GLU A 275 -3.50 -2.63 29.67
N VAL A 276 -4.44 -3.20 30.42
CA VAL A 276 -5.09 -2.55 31.58
C VAL A 276 -4.12 -2.53 32.76
N LYS A 277 -3.99 -1.41 33.46
CA LYS A 277 -3.20 -1.32 34.70
C LYS A 277 -3.75 -2.30 35.75
N ASP A 278 -2.88 -2.91 36.55
CA ASP A 278 -3.29 -4.00 37.45
C ASP A 278 -4.31 -3.51 38.50
N GLU A 279 -4.18 -2.25 38.93
CA GLU A 279 -5.10 -1.55 39.83
C GLU A 279 -6.46 -1.16 39.21
N ASP A 280 -6.59 -1.20 37.88
CA ASP A 280 -7.77 -0.75 37.14
C ASP A 280 -8.57 -1.93 36.52
N ILE A 281 -8.17 -3.18 36.77
CA ILE A 281 -8.84 -4.38 36.21
C ILE A 281 -10.33 -4.42 36.56
N GLU A 282 -10.71 -4.16 37.81
CA GLU A 282 -12.12 -4.22 38.23
C GLU A 282 -12.95 -3.06 37.64
N LYS A 283 -12.35 -1.88 37.46
CA LYS A 283 -12.98 -0.76 36.75
C LYS A 283 -13.22 -1.11 35.28
N PHE A 284 -12.22 -1.69 34.62
CA PHE A 284 -12.35 -2.14 33.24
C PHE A 284 -13.44 -3.23 33.10
N LYS A 285 -13.48 -4.21 34.02
CA LYS A 285 -14.50 -5.27 34.04
C LYS A 285 -15.92 -4.73 34.25
N SER A 286 -16.08 -3.65 35.00
CA SER A 286 -17.37 -2.96 35.19
C SER A 286 -17.76 -2.01 34.04
N GLY A 287 -16.89 -1.86 33.03
CA GLY A 287 -17.14 -1.03 31.85
C GLY A 287 -16.71 0.43 32.00
N GLU A 288 -16.02 0.79 33.09
CA GLU A 288 -15.41 2.11 33.23
C GLU A 288 -14.21 2.27 32.30
N LEU A 289 -14.01 3.48 31.77
CA LEU A 289 -12.85 3.81 30.95
C LEU A 289 -11.60 3.96 31.81
N VAL A 290 -10.57 3.18 31.47
CA VAL A 290 -9.27 3.15 32.17
C VAL A 290 -8.16 3.70 31.28
N GLU A 291 -7.01 4.02 31.86
CA GLU A 291 -5.84 4.38 31.05
C GLU A 291 -4.99 3.14 30.77
N PRO A 292 -4.41 2.99 29.57
CA PRO A 292 -3.52 1.86 29.29
C PRO A 292 -2.23 1.97 30.12
N LYS A 293 -1.60 0.81 30.41
CA LYS A 293 -0.26 0.77 31.03
C LYS A 293 0.77 1.60 30.25
N LYS A 294 0.67 1.57 28.92
CA LYS A 294 1.49 2.36 27.99
C LYS A 294 0.60 3.01 26.93
N PRO A 295 0.39 4.34 26.96
CA PRO A 295 -0.32 5.03 25.89
C PRO A 295 0.55 5.09 24.62
N ILE A 296 -0.11 5.24 23.47
CA ILE A 296 0.52 5.49 22.18
C ILE A 296 0.87 6.98 22.12
N ILE A 297 2.16 7.29 22.17
CA ILE A 297 2.64 8.68 22.20
C ILE A 297 3.24 9.03 20.84
N TYR A 298 2.74 10.08 20.22
CA TYR A 298 3.33 10.70 19.04
C TYR A 298 3.95 12.06 19.35
N TYR A 299 5.07 12.37 18.72
CA TYR A 299 5.63 13.71 18.69
C TYR A 299 5.37 14.37 17.35
N LEU A 300 5.24 15.69 17.32
CA LEU A 300 5.29 16.46 16.08
C LEU A 300 6.74 16.85 15.80
N ASP A 301 7.21 16.68 14.56
CA ASP A 301 8.54 17.14 14.18
C ASP A 301 8.69 18.65 14.46
N PRO A 302 9.79 19.12 15.10
CA PRO A 302 10.03 20.54 15.32
C PRO A 302 9.92 21.39 14.05
N ALA A 303 10.27 20.83 12.89
CA ALA A 303 10.19 21.47 11.58
C ALA A 303 8.75 21.67 11.07
N THR A 304 7.75 21.08 11.72
CA THR A 304 6.34 21.24 11.36
C THR A 304 5.92 22.72 11.49
N PRO A 305 5.42 23.35 10.41
CA PRO A 305 4.96 24.73 10.45
C PRO A 305 3.90 24.94 11.54
N LYS A 306 4.07 25.99 12.36
CA LYS A 306 3.24 26.23 13.55
C LYS A 306 1.74 26.25 13.27
N LYS A 307 1.33 26.83 12.13
CA LYS A 307 -0.08 26.90 11.71
C LYS A 307 -0.75 25.54 11.48
N TRP A 308 0.01 24.49 11.19
CA TRP A 308 -0.51 23.15 10.91
C TRP A 308 -0.48 22.20 12.10
N ARG A 309 0.28 22.54 13.15
CA ARG A 309 0.51 21.67 14.31
C ARG A 309 -0.78 21.25 15.00
N LYS A 310 -1.73 22.18 15.20
CA LYS A 310 -3.04 21.89 15.81
C LYS A 310 -3.79 20.83 15.03
N TYR A 311 -3.89 20.98 13.71
CA TYR A 311 -4.67 20.07 12.87
C TYR A 311 -4.07 18.66 12.78
N LEU A 312 -2.73 18.56 12.72
CA LEU A 312 -2.04 17.26 12.78
C LEU A 312 -2.28 16.57 14.13
N LYS A 313 -2.19 17.33 15.22
CA LYS A 313 -2.46 16.87 16.58
C LYS A 313 -3.88 16.32 16.71
N ASP A 314 -4.86 17.13 16.33
CA ASP A 314 -6.28 16.78 16.46
C ASP A 314 -6.63 15.55 15.62
N GLY A 315 -6.08 15.43 14.40
CA GLY A 315 -6.37 14.29 13.54
C GLY A 315 -5.90 12.96 14.14
N ILE A 316 -4.76 12.95 14.84
CA ILE A 316 -4.29 11.76 15.54
C ILE A 316 -5.16 11.48 16.78
N GLU A 317 -5.48 12.51 17.56
CA GLU A 317 -6.23 12.34 18.81
C GLU A 317 -7.72 12.10 18.61
N ASP A 318 -8.26 12.35 17.41
CA ASP A 318 -9.63 11.98 17.00
C ASP A 318 -9.90 10.48 17.22
N TRP A 319 -8.86 9.64 17.16
CA TRP A 319 -8.95 8.20 17.39
C TRP A 319 -9.20 7.78 18.84
N ASN A 320 -9.08 8.68 19.82
CA ASN A 320 -9.40 8.33 21.20
C ASN A 320 -10.84 7.82 21.35
N VAL A 321 -11.80 8.33 20.56
CA VAL A 321 -13.20 7.82 20.57
C VAL A 321 -13.30 6.32 20.24
N ALA A 322 -12.42 5.82 19.37
CA ALA A 322 -12.38 4.41 19.00
C ALA A 322 -11.73 3.56 20.10
N PHE A 323 -10.70 4.09 20.76
CA PHE A 323 -10.07 3.43 21.91
C PHE A 323 -10.98 3.44 23.16
N GLU A 324 -11.82 4.45 23.33
CA GLU A 324 -12.85 4.48 24.37
C GLU A 324 -13.84 3.33 24.19
N ALA A 325 -14.22 2.99 22.96
CA ALA A 325 -15.03 1.80 22.68
C ALA A 325 -14.29 0.48 22.99
N ALA A 326 -12.95 0.49 23.01
CA ALA A 326 -12.11 -0.60 23.49
C ALA A 326 -11.91 -0.60 25.02
N GLY A 327 -12.42 0.43 25.72
CA GLY A 327 -12.35 0.60 27.18
C GLY A 327 -11.20 1.49 27.67
N PHE A 328 -10.50 2.19 26.78
CA PHE A 328 -9.36 3.04 27.12
C PHE A 328 -9.65 4.53 26.87
N LYS A 329 -9.41 5.37 27.87
CA LYS A 329 -9.27 6.82 27.71
C LYS A 329 -7.80 7.21 27.63
N ASN A 330 -7.50 8.35 27.01
CA ASN A 330 -6.13 8.85 26.84
C ASN A 330 -5.18 7.80 26.21
N ALA A 331 -5.71 6.95 25.33
CA ALA A 331 -4.94 5.89 24.70
C ALA A 331 -3.91 6.46 23.71
N VAL A 332 -4.25 7.57 23.05
CA VAL A 332 -3.43 8.26 22.07
C VAL A 332 -3.15 9.68 22.55
N ILE A 333 -1.87 10.04 22.60
CA ILE A 333 -1.42 11.35 23.09
C ILE A 333 -0.42 11.92 22.09
N VAL A 334 -0.65 13.15 21.63
CA VAL A 334 0.30 13.87 20.79
C VAL A 334 0.99 14.96 21.59
N LYS A 335 2.33 14.98 21.54
CA LYS A 335 3.19 15.92 22.24
C LYS A 335 3.99 16.78 21.26
N TYR A 336 4.40 17.94 21.76
CA TYR A 336 5.45 18.71 21.12
C TYR A 336 6.82 18.16 21.54
N PRO A 337 7.81 18.22 20.66
CA PRO A 337 9.16 17.77 20.97
C PRO A 337 9.74 18.69 22.05
N PRO A 338 10.51 18.15 23.00
CA PRO A 338 11.19 18.98 23.99
C PRO A 338 12.16 19.93 23.28
N THR A 339 12.36 21.09 23.89
CA THR A 339 13.43 22.01 23.54
C THR A 339 14.79 21.36 23.83
N LYS A 340 15.86 21.86 23.20
CA LYS A 340 17.21 21.34 23.45
C LYS A 340 17.64 21.53 24.91
N GLU A 341 17.06 22.52 25.58
CA GLU A 341 17.26 22.80 27.00
C GLU A 341 16.52 21.80 27.90
N GLU A 342 15.36 21.29 27.46
CA GLU A 342 14.57 20.29 28.20
C GLU A 342 15.11 18.86 28.02
N ASP A 343 15.50 18.51 26.80
CA ASP A 343 16.12 17.22 26.47
C ASP A 343 17.08 17.40 25.27
N PRO A 344 18.38 17.60 25.51
CA PRO A 344 19.37 17.79 24.44
C PRO A 344 19.58 16.54 23.58
N ASP A 345 19.22 15.37 24.10
CA ASP A 345 19.43 14.08 23.45
C ASP A 345 18.17 13.59 22.72
N TRP A 346 17.04 14.27 22.89
CA TRP A 346 15.81 13.97 22.15
C TRP A 346 16.09 13.95 20.66
N SER A 347 15.75 12.82 20.05
CA SER A 347 15.95 12.62 18.63
C SER A 347 14.69 12.05 18.03
N PRO A 348 14.29 12.52 16.83
CA PRO A 348 13.33 11.81 16.03
C PRO A 348 13.70 10.31 15.90
N GLU A 349 14.99 10.00 15.73
CA GLU A 349 15.48 8.64 15.45
C GLU A 349 15.49 7.69 16.68
N ASP A 350 15.07 8.15 17.87
CA ASP A 350 14.93 7.30 19.05
C ASP A 350 13.61 6.52 18.99
N VAL A 351 13.67 5.19 19.03
CA VAL A 351 12.50 4.31 18.87
C VAL A 351 11.44 4.49 19.95
N ARG A 352 11.77 5.14 21.06
CA ARG A 352 10.82 5.50 22.12
C ARG A 352 9.84 6.58 21.67
N TYR A 353 10.10 7.26 20.55
CA TYR A 353 9.36 8.44 20.10
C TYR A 353 8.82 8.27 18.67
N SER A 354 7.66 7.64 18.51
CA SER A 354 6.88 7.72 17.27
C SER A 354 6.62 9.18 16.89
N THR A 355 6.78 9.55 15.62
CA THR A 355 6.72 10.97 15.24
C THR A 355 6.04 11.22 13.90
N VAL A 356 5.38 12.37 13.78
CA VAL A 356 4.96 12.93 12.49
C VAL A 356 6.13 13.70 11.88
N ARG A 357 6.83 13.09 10.92
CA ARG A 357 8.02 13.63 10.22
C ARG A 357 7.60 14.61 9.13
N TYR A 358 8.06 15.87 9.19
CA TYR A 358 7.72 16.87 8.17
C TYR A 358 8.80 16.92 7.08
N LEU A 359 8.47 16.44 5.89
CA LEU A 359 9.42 16.27 4.79
C LEU A 359 9.28 17.38 3.74
N ALA A 360 10.38 18.11 3.50
CA ALA A 360 10.49 19.09 2.43
C ALA A 360 10.66 18.38 1.07
N SER A 361 9.56 17.93 0.48
CA SER A 361 9.56 17.17 -0.77
C SER A 361 8.34 17.53 -1.63
N PRO A 362 8.49 17.57 -2.97
CA PRO A 362 7.40 17.86 -3.89
C PRO A 362 6.41 16.69 -4.06
N THR A 363 6.66 15.54 -3.45
CA THR A 363 5.77 14.37 -3.46
C THR A 363 4.38 14.72 -2.95
N LEU A 364 3.35 14.33 -3.71
CA LEU A 364 1.93 14.55 -3.42
C LEU A 364 1.34 13.38 -2.62
N ASN A 365 1.84 13.10 -1.42
CA ASN A 365 1.35 11.97 -0.61
C ASN A 365 1.64 12.15 0.89
N ALA A 366 1.11 11.26 1.72
CA ALA A 366 1.58 10.94 3.07
C ALA A 366 1.65 9.40 3.23
N ASN A 367 2.31 8.90 4.26
CA ASN A 367 2.20 7.49 4.65
C ASN A 367 2.54 7.28 6.13
N GLY A 368 1.79 6.42 6.81
CA GLY A 368 2.05 5.94 8.18
C GLY A 368 2.49 4.47 8.24
N PRO A 369 3.72 4.11 7.86
CA PRO A 369 4.24 2.75 8.02
C PRO A 369 4.54 2.44 9.50
N HIS A 370 4.46 1.16 9.85
CA HIS A 370 4.86 0.67 11.16
C HIS A 370 5.92 -0.44 11.07
N VAL A 371 6.56 -0.70 12.21
CA VAL A 371 7.50 -1.82 12.43
C VAL A 371 6.91 -2.72 13.51
N SER A 372 6.74 -4.01 13.19
CA SER A 372 6.13 -5.00 14.10
C SER A 372 7.13 -6.06 14.54
N ASP A 373 7.00 -6.55 15.78
CA ASP A 373 7.66 -7.77 16.24
C ASP A 373 7.05 -8.99 15.52
N PRO A 374 7.81 -9.71 14.68
CA PRO A 374 7.29 -10.84 13.90
C PRO A 374 7.02 -12.09 14.75
N ARG A 375 7.21 -12.01 16.07
CA ARG A 375 6.85 -13.06 17.03
C ARG A 375 5.45 -12.86 17.61
N SER A 376 4.91 -11.64 17.58
CA SER A 376 3.64 -11.31 18.26
C SER A 376 2.70 -10.39 17.49
N GLY A 377 3.21 -9.63 16.51
CA GLY A 377 2.50 -8.53 15.87
C GLY A 377 2.52 -7.25 16.70
N GLU A 378 3.32 -7.16 17.77
CA GLU A 378 3.44 -5.92 18.53
C GLU A 378 4.07 -4.82 17.67
N ILE A 379 3.35 -3.72 17.45
CA ILE A 379 3.91 -2.52 16.84
C ILE A 379 4.89 -1.90 17.84
N ILE A 380 6.15 -1.79 17.43
CA ILE A 380 7.24 -1.27 18.27
C ILE A 380 7.38 0.24 18.11
N GLU A 381 7.24 0.72 16.87
CA GLU A 381 7.39 2.12 16.50
C GLU A 381 6.68 2.38 15.17
N SER A 382 6.21 3.62 14.99
CA SER A 382 5.66 4.08 13.71
C SER A 382 5.87 5.58 13.52
N ASP A 383 6.26 5.94 12.30
CA ASP A 383 6.51 7.32 11.89
C ASP A 383 5.56 7.68 10.74
N ILE A 384 4.80 8.78 10.90
CA ILE A 384 3.98 9.33 9.82
C ILE A 384 4.85 10.25 8.98
N ASN A 385 5.08 9.88 7.72
CA ASN A 385 5.82 10.69 6.77
C ASN A 385 4.89 11.71 6.11
N TRP A 386 5.02 12.97 6.50
CA TRP A 386 4.23 14.08 6.01
C TRP A 386 4.99 14.89 4.95
N TYR A 387 4.65 14.74 3.67
CA TYR A 387 5.31 15.48 2.60
C TYR A 387 4.63 16.85 2.43
N HIS A 388 5.43 17.91 2.34
CA HIS A 388 4.93 19.29 2.23
C HIS A 388 3.85 19.45 1.15
N ASN A 389 4.06 18.83 -0.02
CA ASN A 389 3.18 19.00 -1.17
C ASN A 389 1.86 18.21 -1.10
N VAL A 390 1.59 17.42 -0.05
CA VAL A 390 0.26 16.79 0.16
C VAL A 390 -0.88 17.81 0.14
N MET A 391 -0.61 19.06 0.56
CA MET A 391 -1.57 20.16 0.51
C MET A 391 -2.04 20.49 -0.92
N LYS A 392 -1.15 20.39 -1.92
CA LYS A 392 -1.54 20.59 -3.33
C LYS A 392 -2.51 19.51 -3.80
N LEU A 393 -2.27 18.25 -3.40
CA LEU A 393 -3.21 17.15 -3.67
C LEU A 393 -4.58 17.46 -3.04
N LEU A 394 -4.60 17.77 -1.74
CA LEU A 394 -5.83 18.08 -1.00
C LEU A 394 -6.60 19.24 -1.62
N ARG A 395 -5.91 20.34 -1.94
CA ARG A 395 -6.50 21.50 -2.61
C ARG A 395 -7.24 21.11 -3.88
N ASN A 396 -6.56 20.38 -4.78
CA ASN A 396 -7.12 20.09 -6.10
C ASN A 396 -8.32 19.15 -6.03
N TRP A 397 -8.24 18.13 -5.17
CA TRP A 397 -9.33 17.19 -4.98
C TRP A 397 -10.54 17.86 -4.34
N TYR A 398 -10.31 18.66 -3.30
CA TYR A 398 -11.38 19.40 -2.64
C TYR A 398 -12.03 20.41 -3.60
N PHE A 399 -11.23 21.13 -4.38
CA PHE A 399 -11.71 22.02 -5.45
C PHE A 399 -12.61 21.25 -6.43
N VAL A 400 -12.08 20.21 -7.08
CA VAL A 400 -12.79 19.53 -8.18
C VAL A 400 -14.02 18.78 -7.70
N GLN A 401 -14.05 18.34 -6.44
CA GLN A 401 -15.16 17.60 -5.86
C GLN A 401 -16.22 18.50 -5.21
N THR A 402 -15.86 19.69 -4.72
CA THR A 402 -16.78 20.51 -3.89
C THR A 402 -17.02 21.94 -4.37
N ALA A 403 -16.21 22.51 -5.27
CA ALA A 403 -16.31 23.92 -5.68
C ALA A 403 -17.66 24.31 -6.31
N ALA A 404 -18.40 23.33 -6.84
CA ALA A 404 -19.76 23.53 -7.34
C ALA A 404 -20.74 24.02 -6.24
N VAL A 405 -20.53 23.60 -4.99
CA VAL A 405 -21.39 23.90 -3.84
C VAL A 405 -20.69 24.67 -2.73
N ASN A 406 -19.34 24.72 -2.75
CA ASN A 406 -18.53 25.36 -1.74
C ASN A 406 -17.72 26.54 -2.31
N PRO A 407 -18.09 27.79 -2.00
CA PRO A 407 -17.32 28.96 -2.37
C PRO A 407 -15.89 28.99 -1.84
N ASP A 408 -15.63 28.46 -0.63
CA ASP A 408 -14.30 28.46 -0.03
C ASP A 408 -13.33 27.49 -0.74
N ALA A 409 -13.85 26.60 -1.60
CA ALA A 409 -13.05 25.67 -2.41
C ALA A 409 -12.72 26.20 -3.81
N ARG A 410 -13.05 27.45 -4.16
CA ARG A 410 -12.89 28.03 -5.52
C ARG A 410 -11.56 28.76 -5.73
N GLY A 411 -10.68 28.81 -4.74
CA GLY A 411 -9.37 29.45 -4.86
C GLY A 411 -8.25 28.47 -5.24
N VAL A 412 -7.20 28.99 -5.89
CA VAL A 412 -5.91 28.27 -6.07
C VAL A 412 -5.04 28.32 -4.81
N GLU A 413 -5.40 29.15 -3.84
CA GLU A 413 -4.90 29.11 -2.47
C GLU A 413 -6.08 29.14 -1.51
N PHE A 414 -6.17 28.14 -0.63
CA PHE A 414 -7.22 28.10 0.38
C PHE A 414 -6.82 28.89 1.62
N LYS A 415 -7.82 29.42 2.32
CA LYS A 415 -7.64 29.92 3.69
C LYS A 415 -7.00 28.84 4.56
N ASN A 416 -6.18 29.25 5.53
CA ASN A 416 -5.46 28.30 6.38
C ASN A 416 -6.43 27.39 7.15
N GLU A 417 -7.61 27.87 7.52
CA GLU A 417 -8.60 27.11 8.26
C GLU A 417 -9.13 25.93 7.43
N VAL A 418 -9.44 26.19 6.14
CA VAL A 418 -9.89 25.15 5.19
C VAL A 418 -8.77 24.13 4.96
N MET A 419 -7.55 24.58 4.66
CA MET A 419 -6.43 23.67 4.48
C MET A 419 -6.10 22.89 5.76
N GLY A 420 -6.24 23.52 6.92
CA GLY A 420 -6.04 22.91 8.23
C GLY A 420 -6.97 21.72 8.44
N GLU A 421 -8.26 21.86 8.15
CA GLU A 421 -9.20 20.74 8.28
C GLU A 421 -8.91 19.60 7.28
N LEU A 422 -8.47 19.91 6.07
CA LEU A 422 -7.99 18.90 5.11
C LEU A 422 -6.73 18.16 5.62
N ILE A 423 -5.83 18.89 6.31
CA ILE A 423 -4.65 18.32 6.97
C ILE A 423 -5.08 17.40 8.12
N ARG A 424 -6.05 17.79 8.95
CA ARG A 424 -6.59 16.98 10.04
C ARG A 424 -7.15 15.66 9.53
N PHE A 425 -7.91 15.69 8.44
CA PHE A 425 -8.44 14.49 7.80
C PHE A 425 -7.32 13.51 7.40
N VAL A 426 -6.30 13.95 6.65
CA VAL A 426 -5.21 13.06 6.25
C VAL A 426 -4.42 12.58 7.45
N SER A 427 -4.18 13.44 8.44
CA SER A 427 -3.48 13.03 9.68
C SER A 427 -4.21 11.91 10.40
N SER A 428 -5.55 11.98 10.48
CA SER A 428 -6.39 10.92 11.04
C SER A 428 -6.31 9.63 10.21
N HIS A 429 -6.39 9.73 8.88
CA HIS A 429 -6.26 8.58 7.98
C HIS A 429 -4.90 7.87 8.14
N GLU A 430 -3.80 8.63 8.13
CA GLU A 430 -2.47 8.06 8.29
C GLU A 430 -2.28 7.42 9.66
N PHE A 431 -2.83 8.02 10.72
CA PHE A 431 -2.77 7.42 12.06
C PHE A 431 -3.49 6.08 12.13
N GLY A 432 -4.61 5.91 11.42
CA GLY A 432 -5.31 4.63 11.30
C GLY A 432 -4.42 3.49 10.79
N HIS A 433 -3.53 3.77 9.84
CA HIS A 433 -2.52 2.79 9.41
C HIS A 433 -1.54 2.43 10.53
N THR A 434 -1.12 3.41 11.32
CA THR A 434 -0.15 3.20 12.41
C THR A 434 -0.68 2.37 13.57
N ILE A 435 -2.00 2.21 13.68
CA ILE A 435 -2.65 1.35 14.67
C ILE A 435 -3.07 -0.01 14.11
N GLY A 436 -2.68 -0.32 12.87
CA GLY A 436 -2.88 -1.65 12.27
C GLY A 436 -4.02 -1.74 11.25
N LEU A 437 -4.71 -0.64 10.90
CA LEU A 437 -5.84 -0.69 9.98
C LEU A 437 -5.39 -0.51 8.52
N PRO A 438 -5.74 -1.43 7.60
CA PRO A 438 -5.57 -1.23 6.17
C PRO A 438 -6.67 -0.30 5.63
N HIS A 439 -6.56 0.08 4.37
CA HIS A 439 -7.68 0.73 3.69
C HIS A 439 -8.92 -0.17 3.67
N ASN A 440 -10.09 0.42 3.90
CA ASN A 440 -11.39 -0.24 3.75
C ASN A 440 -12.13 0.36 2.56
N MET A 441 -11.78 -0.07 1.35
CA MET A 441 -12.34 0.48 0.11
C MET A 441 -13.80 0.09 -0.11
N GLY A 442 -14.34 -0.85 0.67
CA GLY A 442 -15.74 -1.28 0.62
C GLY A 442 -16.67 -0.58 1.59
N SER A 443 -16.21 0.51 2.22
CA SER A 443 -16.95 1.16 3.30
C SER A 443 -18.02 2.11 2.74
N SER A 444 -17.66 2.95 1.78
CA SER A 444 -18.49 3.97 1.13
C SER A 444 -19.82 3.42 0.61
N SER A 445 -19.82 2.16 0.13
CA SER A 445 -21.00 1.51 -0.45
C SER A 445 -22.11 1.22 0.57
N ALA A 446 -21.82 1.34 1.88
CA ALA A 446 -22.80 1.12 2.93
C ALA A 446 -23.85 2.23 3.02
N TYR A 447 -23.58 3.42 2.47
CA TYR A 447 -24.49 4.55 2.56
C TYR A 447 -25.29 4.76 1.27
N PRO A 448 -26.62 4.92 1.34
CA PRO A 448 -27.39 5.31 0.18
C PRO A 448 -26.92 6.66 -0.38
N VAL A 449 -26.78 6.77 -1.70
CA VAL A 449 -26.31 8.01 -2.35
C VAL A 449 -27.15 9.24 -1.95
N ASP A 450 -28.46 9.09 -1.78
CA ASP A 450 -29.33 10.21 -1.37
C ASP A 450 -29.06 10.70 0.06
N SER A 451 -28.68 9.80 0.96
CA SER A 451 -28.35 10.16 2.33
C SER A 451 -27.15 11.10 2.40
N LEU A 452 -26.22 10.99 1.44
CA LEU A 452 -25.07 11.89 1.32
C LEU A 452 -25.45 13.34 0.94
N ARG A 453 -26.71 13.60 0.60
CA ARG A 453 -27.24 14.95 0.36
C ARG A 453 -28.00 15.52 1.56
N SER A 454 -28.07 14.77 2.66
CA SER A 454 -28.73 15.20 3.89
C SER A 454 -27.72 15.70 4.92
N ALA A 455 -27.90 16.93 5.39
CA ALA A 455 -27.07 17.52 6.44
C ALA A 455 -27.15 16.72 7.75
N THR A 456 -28.35 16.30 8.15
CA THR A 456 -28.54 15.53 9.40
C THR A 456 -27.87 14.16 9.34
N PHE A 457 -27.83 13.55 8.15
CA PHE A 457 -27.16 12.27 7.96
C PHE A 457 -25.64 12.45 7.92
N THR A 458 -25.16 13.32 7.05
CA THR A 458 -23.72 13.49 6.79
C THR A 458 -22.98 14.11 7.97
N LYS A 459 -23.62 14.95 8.79
CA LYS A 459 -23.01 15.41 10.05
C LYS A 459 -22.84 14.28 11.07
N LYS A 460 -23.74 13.30 11.09
CA LYS A 460 -23.69 12.18 12.04
C LYS A 460 -22.77 11.04 11.59
N TYR A 461 -22.79 10.73 10.30
CA TYR A 461 -22.19 9.52 9.75
C TYR A 461 -21.12 9.79 8.71
N GLY A 462 -21.04 11.01 8.21
CA GLY A 462 -20.10 11.37 7.18
C GLY A 462 -20.40 10.85 5.79
N THR A 463 -19.32 10.65 5.04
CA THR A 463 -19.32 10.14 3.65
C THR A 463 -19.12 8.64 3.56
N ALA A 464 -18.52 8.02 4.58
CA ALA A 464 -18.33 6.57 4.68
C ALA A 464 -18.25 6.12 6.15
N PRO A 465 -18.60 4.86 6.46
CA PRO A 465 -18.42 4.27 7.78
C PRO A 465 -16.97 4.20 8.27
N SER A 466 -15.97 4.30 7.39
CA SER A 466 -14.56 4.23 7.72
C SER A 466 -13.80 5.39 7.09
N ILE A 467 -12.99 6.09 7.88
CA ILE A 467 -12.02 7.06 7.36
C ILE A 467 -10.90 6.38 6.56
N MET A 468 -10.71 5.07 6.74
CA MET A 468 -9.74 4.27 5.98
C MET A 468 -10.20 4.01 4.54
N ASP A 469 -11.42 4.40 4.18
CA ASP A 469 -11.86 4.49 2.79
C ASP A 469 -11.31 5.77 2.13
N TYR A 470 -11.18 5.76 0.82
CA TYR A 470 -10.87 6.93 0.00
C TYR A 470 -12.12 7.74 -0.36
N ALA A 471 -13.18 7.67 0.44
CA ALA A 471 -14.42 8.46 0.32
C ALA A 471 -14.25 9.91 0.85
N ARG A 472 -13.21 10.62 0.39
CA ARG A 472 -12.67 11.83 1.05
C ARG A 472 -13.62 13.02 1.05
N PHE A 473 -14.17 13.39 -0.10
CA PHE A 473 -15.00 14.59 -0.21
C PHE A 473 -16.32 14.29 -0.88
N ASN A 474 -17.39 14.93 -0.39
CA ASN A 474 -18.75 14.66 -0.81
C ASN A 474 -19.08 15.28 -2.17
N TYR A 475 -18.61 14.65 -3.26
CA TYR A 475 -18.89 15.11 -4.62
C TYR A 475 -20.35 14.90 -5.06
N VAL A 476 -21.17 14.24 -4.23
CA VAL A 476 -22.60 14.01 -4.47
C VAL A 476 -23.43 15.25 -4.13
N ALA A 477 -23.00 16.06 -3.15
CA ALA A 477 -23.69 17.28 -2.76
C ALA A 477 -23.95 18.21 -3.95
N GLN A 478 -25.16 18.77 -4.03
CA GLN A 478 -25.63 19.64 -5.09
C GLN A 478 -25.97 21.04 -4.57
N PRO A 479 -26.01 22.08 -5.43
CA PRO A 479 -26.52 23.38 -5.02
C PRO A 479 -27.94 23.25 -4.43
N GLY A 480 -28.13 23.78 -3.22
CA GLY A 480 -29.37 23.65 -2.44
C GLY A 480 -29.28 22.64 -1.28
N ASP A 481 -28.23 21.80 -1.23
CA ASP A 481 -27.98 20.87 -0.11
C ASP A 481 -27.26 21.59 1.05
N GLU A 482 -27.92 22.57 1.66
CA GLU A 482 -27.33 23.43 2.69
C GLU A 482 -26.90 22.64 3.95
N GLY A 483 -25.67 22.91 4.42
CA GLY A 483 -25.15 22.34 5.68
C GLY A 483 -24.71 20.87 5.61
N VAL A 484 -24.68 20.26 4.42
CA VAL A 484 -24.11 18.93 4.20
C VAL A 484 -22.61 18.92 4.46
N ALA A 485 -22.12 17.88 5.14
CA ALA A 485 -20.68 17.69 5.32
C ALA A 485 -20.01 17.40 3.97
N LEU A 486 -18.98 18.19 3.64
CA LEU A 486 -18.21 18.08 2.39
C LEU A 486 -16.88 17.39 2.59
N MET A 487 -16.38 17.35 3.83
CA MET A 487 -15.19 16.64 4.26
C MET A 487 -15.38 16.05 5.67
N PRO A 488 -14.54 15.10 6.11
CA PRO A 488 -14.72 14.44 7.39
C PRO A 488 -14.75 15.36 8.61
N SER A 489 -13.95 16.42 8.59
CA SER A 489 -13.93 17.46 9.63
C SER A 489 -15.26 18.19 9.85
N ASP A 490 -16.21 18.07 8.94
CA ASP A 490 -17.53 18.71 9.06
C ASP A 490 -18.51 17.87 9.91
N TRP A 491 -18.08 16.72 10.45
CA TRP A 491 -18.92 15.81 11.25
C TRP A 491 -19.12 16.35 12.69
N ASP A 492 -20.26 16.01 13.29
CA ASP A 492 -20.56 16.32 14.70
C ASP A 492 -19.78 15.43 15.68
N THR A 493 -19.15 14.36 15.17
CA THR A 493 -18.29 13.44 15.93
C THR A 493 -16.84 13.60 15.46
N PRO A 494 -15.84 13.15 16.25
CA PRO A 494 -14.46 13.05 15.77
C PRO A 494 -14.38 12.31 14.42
N ASN A 495 -13.33 12.58 13.63
CA ASN A 495 -13.13 12.11 12.25
C ASN A 495 -12.86 10.60 12.13
N VAL A 496 -13.65 9.77 12.83
CA VAL A 496 -13.48 8.33 12.95
C VAL A 496 -14.87 7.71 12.84
N GLY A 497 -15.06 6.88 11.83
CA GLY A 497 -16.37 6.36 11.47
C GLY A 497 -16.78 5.15 12.30
N VAL A 498 -18.04 4.73 12.13
CA VAL A 498 -18.63 3.60 12.88
C VAL A 498 -17.89 2.27 12.66
N TYR A 499 -17.33 2.04 11.48
CA TYR A 499 -16.49 0.88 11.18
C TYR A 499 -15.18 0.95 11.95
N ASP A 500 -14.54 2.12 11.96
CA ASP A 500 -13.23 2.31 12.59
C ASP A 500 -13.32 2.08 14.10
N ILE A 501 -14.36 2.63 14.74
CA ILE A 501 -14.66 2.40 16.17
C ILE A 501 -14.86 0.90 16.44
N TYR A 502 -15.61 0.22 15.57
CA TYR A 502 -15.83 -1.22 15.67
C TYR A 502 -14.54 -2.03 15.51
N ALA A 503 -13.73 -1.72 14.49
CA ALA A 503 -12.48 -2.39 14.22
C ALA A 503 -11.49 -2.21 15.39
N VAL A 504 -11.31 -0.97 15.88
CA VAL A 504 -10.45 -0.71 17.04
C VAL A 504 -10.94 -1.46 18.28
N LYS A 505 -12.25 -1.46 18.56
CA LYS A 505 -12.80 -2.29 19.65
C LYS A 505 -12.46 -3.77 19.44
N TRP A 506 -12.66 -4.29 18.23
CA TRP A 506 -12.38 -5.69 17.90
C TRP A 506 -10.89 -6.05 18.02
N GLY A 507 -9.96 -5.16 17.65
CA GLY A 507 -8.53 -5.43 17.69
C GLY A 507 -7.83 -5.08 19.01
N TYR A 508 -8.33 -4.08 19.75
CA TYR A 508 -7.66 -3.55 20.94
C TYR A 508 -8.35 -3.85 22.27
N LYS A 509 -9.65 -4.18 22.31
CA LYS A 509 -10.32 -4.46 23.59
C LYS A 509 -9.71 -5.70 24.26
N PRO A 510 -9.11 -5.57 25.47
CA PRO A 510 -8.63 -6.73 26.22
C PRO A 510 -9.79 -7.66 26.59
N ILE A 511 -9.60 -8.96 26.38
CA ILE A 511 -10.50 -10.01 26.86
C ILE A 511 -9.69 -10.77 27.92
N LEU A 512 -9.99 -10.47 29.18
CA LEU A 512 -9.23 -10.94 30.34
C LEU A 512 -9.62 -12.38 30.70
N ASP A 513 -8.71 -13.11 31.32
CA ASP A 513 -8.96 -14.41 31.95
C ASP A 513 -9.49 -15.51 30.99
N VAL A 514 -9.15 -15.43 29.69
CA VAL A 514 -9.54 -16.43 28.67
C VAL A 514 -8.35 -17.02 27.92
N THR A 515 -8.51 -18.25 27.45
CA THR A 515 -7.63 -18.92 26.50
C THR A 515 -7.72 -18.30 25.10
N HIS A 516 -6.81 -18.68 24.18
CA HIS A 516 -6.85 -18.22 22.80
C HIS A 516 -8.09 -18.72 22.03
N GLU A 517 -8.55 -19.95 22.32
CA GLU A 517 -9.74 -20.52 21.68
C GLU A 517 -11.02 -19.81 22.15
N GLU A 518 -11.15 -19.54 23.45
CA GLU A 518 -12.27 -18.76 23.99
C GLU A 518 -12.27 -17.33 23.43
N GLU A 519 -11.11 -16.69 23.34
CA GLU A 519 -10.96 -15.36 22.73
C GLU A 519 -11.43 -15.38 21.26
N LYS A 520 -11.04 -16.39 20.49
CA LYS A 520 -11.45 -16.56 19.09
C LYS A 520 -12.97 -16.67 18.97
N SER A 521 -13.62 -17.49 19.80
CA SER A 521 -15.09 -17.62 19.80
C SER A 521 -15.80 -16.31 20.17
N ILE A 522 -15.29 -15.57 21.16
CA ILE A 522 -15.83 -14.25 21.54
C ILE A 522 -15.71 -13.26 20.37
N LEU A 523 -14.53 -13.17 19.76
CA LEU A 523 -14.28 -12.27 18.63
C LEU A 523 -15.14 -12.61 17.42
N GLN A 524 -15.36 -13.90 17.13
CA GLN A 524 -16.29 -14.34 16.09
C GLN A 524 -17.73 -13.90 16.39
N SER A 525 -18.18 -13.99 17.64
CA SER A 525 -19.53 -13.53 18.02
C SER A 525 -19.74 -12.03 17.77
N TRP A 526 -18.71 -11.20 18.01
CA TRP A 526 -18.77 -9.76 17.75
C TRP A 526 -18.84 -9.42 16.25
N ILE A 527 -18.29 -10.29 15.39
CA ILE A 527 -18.40 -10.17 13.94
C ILE A 527 -19.81 -10.57 13.50
N THR A 528 -20.30 -11.72 13.96
CA THR A 528 -21.61 -12.23 13.56
C THR A 528 -22.75 -11.31 14.00
N GLU A 529 -22.64 -10.63 15.16
CA GLU A 529 -23.61 -9.62 15.62
C GLU A 529 -23.80 -8.47 14.61
N LYS A 530 -22.79 -8.20 13.77
CA LYS A 530 -22.77 -7.09 12.80
C LYS A 530 -22.85 -7.56 11.34
N ALA A 531 -22.96 -8.86 11.08
CA ALA A 531 -22.76 -9.44 9.76
C ALA A 531 -23.70 -8.90 8.66
N ASP A 532 -24.93 -8.51 9.02
CA ASP A 532 -25.95 -8.03 8.07
C ASP A 532 -25.98 -6.50 7.91
N ASP A 533 -25.12 -5.77 8.63
CA ASP A 533 -25.04 -4.31 8.55
C ASP A 533 -23.77 -3.88 7.79
N LEU A 534 -23.97 -3.39 6.56
CA LEU A 534 -22.89 -2.97 5.66
C LEU A 534 -21.99 -1.88 6.25
N LYS A 535 -22.41 -1.14 7.28
CA LYS A 535 -21.54 -0.19 7.98
C LYS A 535 -20.36 -0.85 8.68
N TYR A 536 -20.45 -2.15 8.96
CA TYR A 536 -19.38 -2.94 9.59
C TYR A 536 -18.63 -3.84 8.60
N ARG A 537 -18.85 -3.64 7.30
CA ARG A 537 -18.21 -4.41 6.24
C ARG A 537 -16.77 -3.99 6.02
N PHE A 538 -15.88 -4.97 5.84
CA PHE A 538 -14.56 -4.77 5.26
C PHE A 538 -14.52 -5.15 3.76
N GLY A 539 -13.89 -4.31 2.94
CA GLY A 539 -13.59 -4.60 1.53
C GLY A 539 -12.20 -4.11 1.13
N SER A 540 -11.35 -5.02 0.65
CA SER A 540 -9.92 -4.76 0.35
C SER A 540 -9.64 -4.19 -1.06
N ALA A 541 -10.70 -3.91 -1.83
CA ALA A 541 -10.70 -3.64 -3.28
C ALA A 541 -10.50 -4.87 -4.19
N GLY A 542 -10.69 -4.68 -5.50
CA GLY A 542 -10.40 -5.71 -6.50
C GLY A 542 -11.47 -5.83 -7.58
N ILE A 543 -12.00 -7.04 -7.75
CA ILE A 543 -13.08 -7.33 -8.72
C ILE A 543 -14.45 -6.83 -8.24
N ASP A 544 -14.55 -6.50 -6.96
CA ASP A 544 -15.76 -6.00 -6.32
C ASP A 544 -15.99 -4.52 -6.66
N PRO A 545 -17.07 -4.20 -7.39
CA PRO A 545 -17.37 -2.82 -7.78
C PRO A 545 -17.99 -1.98 -6.65
N SER A 546 -18.28 -2.56 -5.50
CA SER A 546 -18.61 -1.83 -4.27
C SER A 546 -17.38 -1.58 -3.38
N SER A 547 -16.17 -1.96 -3.84
CA SER A 547 -14.92 -1.72 -3.12
C SER A 547 -13.91 -0.96 -3.98
N GLN A 548 -14.18 0.31 -4.27
CA GLN A 548 -13.37 1.11 -5.18
C GLN A 548 -12.82 2.36 -4.50
N THR A 549 -11.61 2.77 -4.87
CA THR A 549 -11.07 4.04 -4.38
C THR A 549 -11.93 5.21 -4.88
N GLU A 550 -12.23 6.15 -3.98
CA GLU A 550 -12.90 7.43 -4.27
C GLU A 550 -14.33 7.34 -4.79
N ASP A 551 -14.98 6.18 -4.67
CA ASP A 551 -16.42 6.12 -4.90
C ASP A 551 -17.19 6.63 -3.67
N LEU A 552 -18.48 6.91 -3.87
CA LEU A 552 -19.38 7.33 -2.83
C LEU A 552 -20.72 6.65 -2.99
N GLY A 553 -21.16 6.03 -1.90
CA GLY A 553 -22.48 5.45 -1.76
C GLY A 553 -22.72 4.15 -2.52
N ASP A 554 -23.93 3.61 -2.32
CA ASP A 554 -24.39 2.30 -2.80
C ASP A 554 -24.64 2.18 -4.32
N ASN A 555 -24.52 3.29 -5.06
CA ASN A 555 -24.87 3.32 -6.48
C ASN A 555 -23.92 4.21 -7.30
N ALA A 556 -22.93 3.57 -7.93
CA ALA A 556 -21.92 4.24 -8.74
C ALA A 556 -22.50 5.08 -9.90
N VAL A 557 -23.61 4.66 -10.51
CA VAL A 557 -24.28 5.43 -11.57
C VAL A 557 -24.83 6.72 -10.99
N LYS A 558 -25.61 6.64 -9.91
CA LYS A 558 -26.28 7.80 -9.30
C LYS A 558 -25.29 8.80 -8.72
N ALA A 559 -24.27 8.33 -8.00
CA ALA A 559 -23.21 9.20 -7.48
C ALA A 559 -22.46 9.91 -8.62
N SER A 560 -22.16 9.18 -9.70
CA SER A 560 -21.47 9.75 -10.86
C SER A 560 -22.32 10.76 -11.65
N GLU A 561 -23.65 10.60 -11.71
CA GLU A 561 -24.56 11.60 -12.29
C GLU A 561 -24.45 12.95 -11.55
N TYR A 562 -24.49 12.92 -10.21
CA TYR A 562 -24.30 14.11 -9.38
C TYR A 562 -22.91 14.71 -9.51
N GLY A 563 -21.87 13.87 -9.52
CA GLY A 563 -20.49 14.30 -9.76
C GLY A 563 -20.32 14.99 -11.11
N ILE A 564 -20.85 14.43 -12.19
CA ILE A 564 -20.79 15.05 -13.54
C ILE A 564 -21.58 16.36 -13.58
N ALA A 565 -22.74 16.44 -12.92
CA ALA A 565 -23.48 17.68 -12.81
C ALA A 565 -22.63 18.79 -12.16
N ASN A 566 -21.85 18.45 -11.13
CA ASN A 566 -20.91 19.36 -10.49
C ASN A 566 -19.74 19.75 -11.42
N LEU A 567 -19.12 18.79 -12.12
CA LEU A 567 -18.04 19.10 -13.06
C LEU A 567 -18.48 20.06 -14.18
N LYS A 568 -19.72 19.91 -14.67
CA LYS A 568 -20.33 20.82 -15.66
C LYS A 568 -20.52 22.24 -15.14
N ARG A 569 -20.70 22.42 -13.83
CA ARG A 569 -20.77 23.74 -13.18
C ARG A 569 -19.38 24.34 -12.94
N ILE A 570 -18.38 23.50 -12.66
CA ILE A 570 -17.00 23.96 -12.41
C ILE A 570 -16.30 24.38 -13.70
N MET A 571 -16.40 23.57 -14.76
CA MET A 571 -15.69 23.75 -16.02
C MET A 571 -15.73 25.19 -16.59
N PRO A 572 -16.89 25.85 -16.76
CA PRO A 572 -16.94 27.19 -17.35
C PRO A 572 -16.30 28.28 -16.47
N ASN A 573 -16.15 28.04 -15.16
CA ASN A 573 -15.61 29.01 -14.21
C ASN A 573 -14.09 28.86 -14.02
N LEU A 574 -13.43 27.88 -14.64
CA LEU A 574 -12.00 27.64 -14.42
C LEU A 574 -11.14 28.85 -14.77
N ILE A 575 -11.48 29.61 -15.82
CA ILE A 575 -10.72 30.82 -16.18
C ILE A 575 -10.76 31.81 -15.01
N GLU A 576 -11.96 32.10 -14.49
CA GLU A 576 -12.14 33.04 -13.38
C GLU A 576 -11.46 32.56 -12.09
N TRP A 577 -11.56 31.27 -11.77
CA TRP A 577 -11.12 30.74 -10.48
C TRP A 577 -9.65 30.36 -10.40
N THR A 578 -8.95 30.25 -11.54
CA THR A 578 -7.60 29.67 -11.59
C THR A 578 -6.57 30.54 -12.31
N THR A 579 -6.92 31.77 -12.66
CA THR A 579 -5.99 32.72 -13.30
C THR A 579 -5.75 33.94 -12.43
N GLU A 580 -4.53 34.48 -12.53
CA GLU A 580 -4.09 35.68 -11.82
C GLU A 580 -3.40 36.63 -12.82
N ASP A 581 -3.56 37.94 -12.63
CA ASP A 581 -2.97 38.96 -13.50
C ASP A 581 -1.44 38.90 -13.44
N GLY A 582 -0.80 38.74 -14.60
CA GLY A 582 0.66 38.66 -14.72
C GLY A 582 1.23 37.23 -14.78
N GLU A 583 0.40 36.21 -14.52
CA GLU A 583 0.80 34.80 -14.55
C GLU A 583 0.47 34.10 -15.89
N THR A 584 1.09 32.94 -16.14
CA THR A 584 0.79 32.08 -17.29
C THR A 584 -0.50 31.27 -17.08
N TYR A 585 -0.98 30.58 -18.12
CA TYR A 585 -2.15 29.70 -18.04
C TYR A 585 -1.82 28.29 -17.52
N ASP A 586 -0.67 28.08 -16.87
CA ASP A 586 -0.24 26.75 -16.42
C ASP A 586 -1.17 26.16 -15.36
N GLU A 587 -1.65 26.99 -14.42
CA GLU A 587 -2.59 26.55 -13.38
C GLU A 587 -3.99 26.26 -13.98
N LEU A 588 -4.42 27.04 -14.97
CA LEU A 588 -5.64 26.78 -15.73
C LEU A 588 -5.55 25.44 -16.47
N GLU A 589 -4.44 25.17 -17.18
CA GLU A 589 -4.22 23.88 -17.84
C GLU A 589 -4.24 22.73 -16.83
N TYR A 590 -3.55 22.92 -15.70
CA TYR A 590 -3.46 21.92 -14.66
C TYR A 590 -4.83 21.58 -14.07
N MET A 591 -5.63 22.58 -13.68
CA MET A 591 -6.96 22.40 -13.10
C MET A 591 -7.98 21.88 -14.11
N TYR A 592 -7.91 22.31 -15.37
CA TYR A 592 -8.68 21.70 -16.46
C TYR A 592 -8.42 20.19 -16.52
N ASN A 593 -7.15 19.77 -16.50
CA ASN A 593 -6.80 18.34 -16.49
C ASN A 593 -7.25 17.61 -15.21
N GLN A 594 -7.30 18.27 -14.04
CA GLN A 594 -7.87 17.68 -12.81
C GLN A 594 -9.36 17.38 -12.97
N VAL A 595 -10.14 18.29 -13.57
CA VAL A 595 -11.57 18.06 -13.88
C VAL A 595 -11.75 16.87 -14.81
N LEU A 596 -10.93 16.76 -15.87
CA LEU A 596 -10.99 15.59 -16.77
C LEU A 596 -10.57 14.30 -16.07
N GLY A 597 -9.60 14.38 -15.15
CA GLY A 597 -9.18 13.26 -14.30
C GLY A 597 -10.31 12.76 -13.41
N GLN A 598 -11.07 13.67 -12.79
CA GLN A 598 -12.25 13.32 -12.00
C GLN A 598 -13.37 12.72 -12.85
N PHE A 599 -13.62 13.26 -14.06
CA PHE A 599 -14.57 12.64 -15.00
C PHE A 599 -14.21 11.19 -15.34
N ARG A 600 -12.92 10.94 -15.62
CA ARG A 600 -12.40 9.57 -15.86
C ARG A 600 -12.65 8.67 -14.66
N ARG A 601 -12.42 9.16 -13.45
CA ARG A 601 -12.66 8.40 -12.22
C ARG A 601 -14.11 7.90 -12.13
N TYR A 602 -15.09 8.78 -12.38
CA TYR A 602 -16.52 8.41 -12.44
C TYR A 602 -16.82 7.35 -13.52
N MET A 603 -16.19 7.46 -14.70
CA MET A 603 -16.33 6.42 -15.74
C MET A 603 -15.78 5.08 -15.28
N GLY A 604 -14.69 5.08 -14.50
CA GLY A 604 -14.10 3.87 -13.91
C GLY A 604 -15.03 3.21 -12.91
N HIS A 605 -15.60 3.99 -11.99
CA HIS A 605 -16.54 3.51 -10.98
C HIS A 605 -17.73 2.78 -11.62
N VAL A 606 -18.31 3.37 -12.65
CA VAL A 606 -19.44 2.76 -13.38
C VAL A 606 -18.99 1.58 -14.25
N ALA A 607 -17.86 1.67 -14.93
CA ALA A 607 -17.38 0.59 -15.80
C ALA A 607 -17.04 -0.69 -15.04
N ASN A 608 -16.60 -0.60 -13.78
CA ASN A 608 -16.26 -1.77 -12.94
C ASN A 608 -17.46 -2.61 -12.54
N ASN A 609 -18.67 -2.05 -12.58
CA ASN A 609 -19.92 -2.79 -12.34
C ASN A 609 -20.27 -3.75 -13.51
N ILE A 610 -19.79 -3.49 -14.73
CA ILE A 610 -20.04 -4.36 -15.89
C ILE A 610 -19.17 -5.62 -15.79
N GLY A 611 -19.81 -6.78 -15.71
CA GLY A 611 -19.14 -8.03 -15.36
C GLY A 611 -18.49 -7.99 -13.97
N GLY A 612 -19.02 -7.19 -13.05
CA GLY A 612 -18.55 -7.11 -11.66
C GLY A 612 -19.09 -8.25 -10.80
N VAL A 613 -18.37 -8.58 -9.72
CA VAL A 613 -18.75 -9.59 -8.73
C VAL A 613 -18.49 -9.04 -7.34
N TYR A 614 -19.53 -8.89 -6.53
CA TYR A 614 -19.40 -8.49 -5.13
C TYR A 614 -18.77 -9.61 -4.30
N GLN A 615 -17.94 -9.23 -3.34
CA GLN A 615 -17.28 -10.12 -2.38
C GLN A 615 -17.64 -9.70 -0.94
N TYR A 616 -18.27 -10.61 -0.20
CA TYR A 616 -18.57 -10.46 1.22
C TYR A 616 -17.96 -11.63 1.97
N TYR A 617 -16.96 -11.37 2.82
CA TYR A 617 -16.32 -12.42 3.61
C TYR A 617 -17.33 -13.04 4.60
N LYS A 618 -17.40 -14.38 4.62
CA LYS A 618 -18.31 -15.16 5.45
C LYS A 618 -17.64 -16.46 5.88
N THR A 619 -18.00 -16.95 7.07
CA THR A 619 -17.65 -18.31 7.52
C THR A 619 -18.76 -19.30 7.18
N ALA A 620 -18.45 -20.61 7.23
CA ALA A 620 -19.36 -21.67 6.79
C ALA A 620 -20.68 -21.77 7.59
N ASP A 621 -20.72 -21.20 8.78
CA ASP A 621 -21.87 -21.09 9.68
C ASP A 621 -22.74 -19.84 9.43
N GLN A 622 -22.35 -18.97 8.50
CA GLN A 622 -23.13 -17.79 8.09
C GLN A 622 -23.90 -18.05 6.80
N ASP A 623 -25.15 -17.60 6.75
CA ASP A 623 -26.00 -17.75 5.57
C ASP A 623 -25.54 -16.87 4.39
N GLY A 624 -25.79 -17.36 3.17
CA GLY A 624 -25.61 -16.61 1.92
C GLY A 624 -24.24 -16.77 1.25
N ALA A 625 -24.11 -16.26 0.03
CA ALA A 625 -22.91 -16.42 -0.77
C ALA A 625 -21.81 -15.40 -0.44
N VAL A 626 -20.55 -15.83 -0.55
CA VAL A 626 -19.38 -14.93 -0.52
C VAL A 626 -19.30 -14.10 -1.81
N TYR A 627 -19.60 -14.71 -2.95
CA TYR A 627 -19.54 -14.06 -4.26
C TYR A 627 -20.93 -13.94 -4.87
N THR A 628 -21.30 -12.73 -5.30
CA THR A 628 -22.56 -12.49 -6.01
C THR A 628 -22.32 -11.60 -7.22
N HIS A 629 -22.94 -11.94 -8.34
CA HIS A 629 -22.81 -11.14 -9.57
C HIS A 629 -23.62 -9.85 -9.45
N VAL A 630 -23.11 -8.76 -10.03
CA VAL A 630 -23.89 -7.51 -10.15
C VAL A 630 -25.19 -7.79 -10.92
N SER A 631 -26.31 -7.25 -10.45
CA SER A 631 -27.63 -7.49 -11.06
C SER A 631 -27.71 -7.02 -12.50
N LYS A 632 -28.56 -7.67 -13.29
CA LYS A 632 -28.73 -7.39 -14.71
C LYS A 632 -29.13 -5.94 -14.97
N GLU A 633 -30.05 -5.43 -14.17
CA GLU A 633 -30.60 -4.09 -14.25
C GLU A 633 -29.51 -3.05 -13.98
N HIS A 634 -28.65 -3.30 -12.98
CA HIS A 634 -27.56 -2.39 -12.64
C HIS A 634 -26.48 -2.38 -13.72
N GLN A 635 -26.07 -3.54 -14.24
CA GLN A 635 -25.10 -3.60 -15.35
C GLN A 635 -25.62 -2.87 -16.61
N LYS A 636 -26.90 -3.05 -16.95
CA LYS A 636 -27.54 -2.32 -18.06
C LYS A 636 -27.58 -0.82 -17.81
N ALA A 637 -27.90 -0.38 -16.58
CA ALA A 637 -27.84 1.03 -16.20
C ALA A 637 -26.42 1.61 -16.37
N CYS A 638 -25.39 0.85 -16.04
CA CYS A 638 -23.99 1.24 -16.24
C CYS A 638 -23.64 1.44 -17.73
N VAL A 639 -24.07 0.52 -18.60
CA VAL A 639 -23.86 0.68 -20.07
C VAL A 639 -24.60 1.90 -20.60
N ASN A 640 -25.84 2.13 -20.16
CA ASN A 640 -26.61 3.32 -20.54
C ASN A 640 -25.93 4.61 -20.08
N PHE A 641 -25.41 4.64 -18.87
CA PHE A 641 -24.65 5.78 -18.34
C PHE A 641 -23.41 6.06 -19.21
N LEU A 642 -22.60 5.05 -19.53
CA LEU A 642 -21.42 5.22 -20.40
C LEU A 642 -21.83 5.67 -21.81
N ASN A 643 -22.92 5.13 -22.36
CA ASN A 643 -23.49 5.57 -23.63
C ASN A 643 -23.83 7.07 -23.62
N ASN A 644 -24.44 7.55 -22.53
CA ASN A 644 -24.94 8.93 -22.41
C ASN A 644 -23.86 9.97 -22.12
N HIS A 645 -22.88 9.64 -21.27
CA HIS A 645 -21.90 10.62 -20.77
C HIS A 645 -20.52 10.49 -21.37
N LEU A 646 -20.15 9.31 -21.86
CA LEU A 646 -18.81 9.06 -22.38
C LEU A 646 -18.81 8.84 -23.89
N PHE A 647 -19.59 7.87 -24.36
CA PHE A 647 -19.56 7.50 -25.76
C PHE A 647 -20.24 8.57 -26.59
N ASN A 648 -21.41 9.06 -26.18
CA ASN A 648 -21.88 10.34 -26.68
C ASN A 648 -20.86 11.43 -26.33
N THR A 649 -20.47 12.24 -27.32
CA THR A 649 -19.38 13.20 -27.16
C THR A 649 -19.68 14.17 -26.01
N PRO A 650 -18.86 14.22 -24.95
CA PRO A 650 -19.10 15.13 -23.83
C PRO A 650 -18.67 16.55 -24.20
N TYR A 651 -19.51 17.25 -24.97
CA TYR A 651 -19.22 18.58 -25.49
C TYR A 651 -18.94 19.63 -24.42
N TRP A 652 -19.51 19.47 -23.22
CA TRP A 652 -19.23 20.34 -22.07
C TRP A 652 -17.77 20.31 -21.60
N MET A 653 -16.99 19.30 -22.01
CA MET A 653 -15.55 19.24 -21.74
C MET A 653 -14.74 19.98 -22.81
N ILE A 654 -15.36 20.42 -23.91
CA ILE A 654 -14.71 21.02 -25.08
C ILE A 654 -14.93 22.54 -25.01
N GLU A 655 -14.32 23.18 -24.02
CA GLU A 655 -14.46 24.63 -23.80
C GLU A 655 -13.44 25.41 -24.62
N LYS A 656 -13.89 26.01 -25.73
CA LYS A 656 -13.04 26.70 -26.70
C LYS A 656 -12.19 27.80 -26.07
N ASP A 657 -12.76 28.57 -25.14
CA ASP A 657 -12.06 29.70 -24.52
C ASP A 657 -10.93 29.26 -23.59
N ILE A 658 -11.08 28.10 -22.94
CA ILE A 658 -10.01 27.46 -22.18
C ILE A 658 -8.97 26.88 -23.14
N LEU A 659 -9.41 26.09 -24.13
CA LEU A 659 -8.51 25.39 -25.05
C LEU A 659 -7.59 26.35 -25.81
N ASN A 660 -8.11 27.48 -26.27
CA ASN A 660 -7.33 28.52 -26.96
C ASN A 660 -6.22 29.15 -26.09
N LYS A 661 -6.28 28.97 -24.76
CA LYS A 661 -5.28 29.47 -23.80
C LYS A 661 -4.23 28.44 -23.43
N ILE A 662 -4.57 27.15 -23.50
CA ILE A 662 -3.73 26.06 -22.97
C ILE A 662 -3.13 25.14 -24.04
N GLU A 663 -3.70 25.07 -25.25
CA GLU A 663 -3.17 24.19 -26.30
C GLU A 663 -3.41 24.71 -27.72
N PHE A 664 -2.49 24.38 -28.65
CA PHE A 664 -2.65 24.69 -30.08
C PHE A 664 -3.46 23.62 -30.84
N ALA A 665 -3.36 22.35 -30.42
CA ALA A 665 -4.11 21.21 -30.94
C ALA A 665 -4.00 20.01 -29.98
N GLY A 666 -5.06 19.22 -29.84
CA GLY A 666 -5.01 18.00 -29.02
C GLY A 666 -6.37 17.43 -28.62
N MET A 667 -7.41 18.26 -28.56
CA MET A 667 -8.70 17.88 -27.99
C MET A 667 -9.38 16.67 -28.66
N THR A 668 -9.29 16.52 -29.98
CA THR A 668 -9.82 15.35 -30.70
C THR A 668 -9.17 14.05 -30.26
N ASN A 669 -7.85 14.07 -30.03
CA ASN A 669 -7.11 12.93 -29.52
C ASN A 669 -7.41 12.69 -28.03
N ARG A 670 -7.57 13.75 -27.23
CA ARG A 670 -7.90 13.66 -25.82
C ARG A 670 -9.22 12.92 -25.59
N ILE A 671 -10.29 13.32 -26.27
CA ILE A 671 -11.60 12.64 -26.21
C ILE A 671 -11.49 11.19 -26.67
N ARG A 672 -10.82 10.94 -27.81
CA ARG A 672 -10.61 9.58 -28.33
C ARG A 672 -9.92 8.69 -27.31
N THR A 673 -8.85 9.17 -26.67
CA THR A 673 -8.08 8.40 -25.67
C THR A 673 -8.97 7.99 -24.51
N VAL A 674 -9.76 8.91 -23.96
CA VAL A 674 -10.68 8.61 -22.84
C VAL A 674 -11.71 7.56 -23.25
N GLN A 675 -12.41 7.78 -24.36
CA GLN A 675 -13.43 6.83 -24.84
C GLN A 675 -12.82 5.45 -25.14
N SER A 676 -11.64 5.40 -25.77
CA SER A 676 -10.95 4.15 -26.08
C SER A 676 -10.52 3.38 -24.84
N SER A 677 -10.09 4.08 -23.78
CA SER A 677 -9.64 3.47 -22.53
C SER A 677 -10.77 2.69 -21.86
N TYR A 678 -11.95 3.32 -21.73
CA TYR A 678 -13.11 2.65 -21.14
C TYR A 678 -13.74 1.62 -22.07
N LEU A 679 -13.70 1.85 -23.39
CA LEU A 679 -14.14 0.83 -24.34
C LEU A 679 -13.30 -0.45 -24.22
N ASN A 680 -11.99 -0.32 -24.12
CA ASN A 680 -11.08 -1.44 -23.89
C ASN A 680 -11.31 -2.07 -22.51
N ASN A 681 -11.62 -1.26 -21.50
CA ASN A 681 -11.92 -1.74 -20.15
C ASN A 681 -13.19 -2.59 -20.11
N ILE A 682 -14.32 -2.12 -20.68
CA ILE A 682 -15.59 -2.86 -20.63
C ILE A 682 -15.59 -4.08 -21.56
N LEU A 683 -14.81 -4.04 -22.65
CA LEU A 683 -14.58 -5.17 -23.54
C LEU A 683 -13.32 -5.98 -23.15
N ASP A 684 -12.97 -6.00 -21.87
CA ASP A 684 -11.88 -6.82 -21.35
C ASP A 684 -12.26 -8.31 -21.38
N PHE A 685 -11.29 -9.18 -21.71
CA PHE A 685 -11.51 -10.62 -21.80
C PHE A 685 -12.03 -11.22 -20.49
N GLY A 686 -11.50 -10.78 -19.34
CA GLY A 686 -11.93 -11.28 -18.03
C GLY A 686 -13.35 -10.83 -17.67
N LYS A 687 -13.73 -9.60 -18.02
CA LYS A 687 -15.12 -9.12 -17.84
C LYS A 687 -16.10 -9.91 -18.70
N MET A 688 -15.80 -10.10 -19.98
CA MET A 688 -16.65 -10.89 -20.87
C MET A 688 -16.76 -12.35 -20.41
N ALA A 689 -15.67 -12.94 -19.91
CA ALA A 689 -15.69 -14.29 -19.33
C ALA A 689 -16.63 -14.39 -18.13
N ARG A 690 -16.59 -13.43 -17.20
CA ARG A 690 -17.50 -13.41 -16.05
C ARG A 690 -18.96 -13.21 -16.45
N MET A 691 -19.25 -12.49 -17.54
CA MET A 691 -20.62 -12.37 -18.04
C MET A 691 -21.14 -13.70 -18.62
N ILE A 692 -20.28 -14.46 -19.32
CA ILE A 692 -20.60 -15.81 -19.81
C ILE A 692 -20.85 -16.76 -18.62
N GLU A 693 -19.98 -16.73 -17.61
CA GLU A 693 -20.14 -17.54 -16.39
C GLU A 693 -21.43 -17.19 -15.64
N ASN A 694 -21.73 -15.89 -15.48
CA ASN A 694 -22.98 -15.43 -14.87
C ASN A 694 -24.20 -15.96 -15.62
N GLU A 695 -24.19 -15.92 -16.96
CA GLU A 695 -25.26 -16.47 -17.79
C GLU A 695 -25.41 -17.99 -17.62
N ALA A 696 -24.31 -18.73 -17.58
CA ALA A 696 -24.32 -20.17 -17.34
C ALA A 696 -24.92 -20.53 -15.96
N LEU A 697 -24.64 -19.73 -14.93
CA LEU A 697 -25.11 -19.96 -13.57
C LEU A 697 -26.53 -19.46 -13.31
N ASN A 698 -26.90 -18.32 -13.90
CA ASN A 698 -28.12 -17.57 -13.53
C ASN A 698 -29.13 -17.41 -14.68
N GLY A 699 -28.82 -17.88 -15.88
CA GLY A 699 -29.72 -17.87 -17.05
C GLY A 699 -30.29 -16.48 -17.33
N ASN A 700 -31.63 -16.39 -17.40
CA ASN A 700 -32.34 -15.14 -17.75
C ASN A 700 -32.12 -13.98 -16.78
N ASN A 701 -31.68 -14.26 -15.55
CA ASN A 701 -31.37 -13.25 -14.53
C ASN A 701 -29.99 -12.59 -14.78
N ALA A 702 -29.16 -13.13 -15.66
CA ALA A 702 -27.88 -12.55 -16.01
C ALA A 702 -28.02 -11.43 -17.07
N TYR A 703 -27.11 -10.46 -17.01
CA TYR A 703 -26.85 -9.59 -18.16
C TYR A 703 -25.90 -10.30 -19.12
N THR A 704 -26.50 -10.93 -20.13
CA THR A 704 -25.77 -11.77 -21.08
C THR A 704 -24.73 -10.97 -21.88
N LEU A 705 -23.68 -11.65 -22.35
CA LEU A 705 -22.66 -11.05 -23.19
C LEU A 705 -23.28 -10.45 -24.47
N GLU A 706 -24.27 -11.12 -25.04
CA GLU A 706 -25.00 -10.62 -26.22
C GLU A 706 -25.74 -9.30 -25.94
N ASN A 707 -26.49 -9.21 -24.83
CA ASN A 707 -27.22 -7.99 -24.47
C ASN A 707 -26.25 -6.81 -24.26
N PHE A 708 -25.15 -7.05 -23.56
CA PHE A 708 -24.09 -6.07 -23.37
C PHE A 708 -23.49 -5.57 -24.70
N MET A 709 -23.08 -6.50 -25.58
CA MET A 709 -22.47 -6.15 -26.87
C MET A 709 -23.44 -5.34 -27.75
N ASN A 710 -24.73 -5.71 -27.73
CA ASN A 710 -25.79 -4.99 -28.44
C ASN A 710 -26.02 -3.59 -27.87
N ASP A 711 -26.10 -3.43 -26.55
CA ASP A 711 -26.33 -2.13 -25.90
C ASP A 711 -25.16 -1.16 -26.13
N VAL A 712 -23.91 -1.66 -26.08
CA VAL A 712 -22.70 -0.88 -26.42
C VAL A 712 -22.70 -0.49 -27.90
N LYS A 713 -22.96 -1.43 -28.81
CA LYS A 713 -23.06 -1.16 -30.26
C LYS A 713 -24.10 -0.08 -30.54
N ASN A 714 -25.28 -0.21 -29.93
CA ASN A 714 -26.39 0.70 -30.11
C ASN A 714 -26.08 2.14 -29.67
N GLY A 715 -25.32 2.33 -28.59
CA GLY A 715 -24.88 3.66 -28.16
C GLY A 715 -23.78 4.26 -29.03
N ILE A 716 -22.80 3.45 -29.47
CA ILE A 716 -21.70 3.90 -30.34
C ILE A 716 -22.17 4.24 -31.76
N TRP A 717 -23.24 3.59 -32.22
CA TRP A 717 -23.79 3.75 -33.57
C TRP A 717 -25.19 4.39 -33.59
N SER A 718 -25.52 5.17 -32.56
CA SER A 718 -26.85 5.78 -32.39
C SER A 718 -27.27 6.67 -33.58
N GLU A 719 -26.32 7.25 -34.30
CA GLU A 719 -26.55 8.08 -35.48
C GLU A 719 -27.19 7.31 -36.64
N LEU A 720 -26.91 6.00 -36.77
CA LEU A 720 -27.42 5.17 -37.86
C LEU A 720 -28.95 5.03 -37.86
N ARG A 721 -29.58 5.18 -36.68
CA ARG A 721 -31.03 5.08 -36.51
C ARG A 721 -31.76 6.21 -37.23
N ASN A 722 -31.27 7.44 -37.05
CA ASN A 722 -31.98 8.64 -37.47
C ASN A 722 -31.27 9.40 -38.60
N GLY A 723 -30.15 8.89 -39.13
CA GLY A 723 -29.39 9.55 -40.19
C GLY A 723 -28.70 10.84 -39.76
N LYS A 724 -28.38 10.98 -38.46
CA LYS A 724 -27.71 12.19 -37.93
C LYS A 724 -26.27 12.26 -38.42
N LYS A 725 -25.78 13.47 -38.74
CA LYS A 725 -24.37 13.70 -39.12
C LYS A 725 -23.44 13.09 -38.07
N ILE A 726 -22.44 12.32 -38.51
CA ILE A 726 -21.45 11.69 -37.62
C ILE A 726 -20.24 12.62 -37.54
N ASP A 727 -20.07 13.30 -36.40
CA ASP A 727 -18.95 14.23 -36.18
C ASP A 727 -17.58 13.51 -36.03
N VAL A 728 -16.49 14.28 -35.97
CA VAL A 728 -15.13 13.72 -35.93
C VAL A 728 -14.86 12.86 -34.67
N TYR A 729 -15.41 13.24 -33.52
CA TYR A 729 -15.25 12.52 -32.25
C TYR A 729 -15.97 11.17 -32.32
N ARG A 730 -17.21 11.18 -32.81
CA ARG A 730 -18.03 9.98 -33.01
C ARG A 730 -17.42 9.05 -34.06
N ARG A 731 -16.90 9.59 -35.16
CA ARG A 731 -16.15 8.80 -36.16
C ARG A 731 -14.90 8.14 -35.57
N ASN A 732 -14.17 8.83 -34.68
CA ASN A 732 -13.02 8.26 -33.98
C ASN A 732 -13.43 7.06 -33.10
N LEU A 733 -14.45 7.24 -32.26
CA LEU A 733 -14.97 6.18 -31.39
C LEU A 733 -15.43 4.95 -32.18
N GLN A 734 -16.19 5.15 -33.25
CA GLN A 734 -16.70 4.08 -34.11
C GLN A 734 -15.57 3.26 -34.76
N ARG A 735 -14.48 3.91 -35.20
CA ARG A 735 -13.27 3.22 -35.68
C ARG A 735 -12.61 2.42 -34.57
N THR A 736 -12.41 3.03 -33.39
CA THR A 736 -11.81 2.38 -32.23
C THR A 736 -12.62 1.16 -31.77
N TYR A 737 -13.94 1.21 -31.83
CA TYR A 737 -14.80 0.06 -31.52
C TYR A 737 -14.53 -1.12 -32.44
N ILE A 738 -14.53 -0.91 -33.76
CA ILE A 738 -14.24 -1.99 -34.72
C ILE A 738 -12.82 -2.52 -34.53
N GLN A 739 -11.85 -1.64 -34.28
CA GLN A 739 -10.47 -2.06 -33.98
C GLN A 739 -10.39 -2.92 -32.72
N ARG A 740 -11.13 -2.57 -31.66
CA ARG A 740 -11.18 -3.38 -30.43
C ARG A 740 -11.82 -4.74 -30.67
N LEU A 741 -12.92 -4.80 -31.43
CA LEU A 741 -13.54 -6.08 -31.82
C LEU A 741 -12.57 -6.93 -32.67
N GLY A 742 -11.86 -6.31 -33.62
CA GLY A 742 -10.83 -6.99 -34.40
C GLY A 742 -9.68 -7.52 -33.55
N TYR A 743 -9.25 -6.76 -32.54
CA TYR A 743 -8.26 -7.23 -31.56
C TYR A 743 -8.75 -8.48 -30.81
N ILE A 744 -10.02 -8.49 -30.36
CA ILE A 744 -10.64 -9.63 -29.68
C ILE A 744 -10.71 -10.86 -30.59
N MET A 745 -11.01 -10.68 -31.88
CA MET A 745 -11.01 -11.77 -32.86
C MET A 745 -9.63 -12.39 -33.06
N ALA A 746 -8.57 -11.58 -33.04
CA ALA A 746 -7.22 -11.99 -33.44
C ALA A 746 -6.28 -12.39 -32.27
N ASN A 747 -6.62 -12.04 -31.02
CA ASN A 747 -5.70 -12.18 -29.90
C ASN A 747 -6.28 -13.08 -28.79
N GLU A 748 -5.38 -13.67 -28.00
CA GLU A 748 -5.70 -14.31 -26.73
C GLU A 748 -5.60 -13.30 -25.57
N GLN A 749 -6.08 -13.69 -24.39
CA GLN A 749 -5.92 -12.88 -23.19
C GLN A 749 -4.42 -12.69 -22.87
N PRO A 750 -3.93 -11.44 -22.71
CA PRO A 750 -2.53 -11.19 -22.39
C PRO A 750 -2.14 -11.79 -21.03
N ARG A 751 -1.01 -12.51 -20.96
CA ARG A 751 -0.46 -13.00 -19.69
C ARG A 751 0.11 -11.83 -18.88
N ARG A 752 -0.47 -11.55 -17.71
CA ARG A 752 -0.01 -10.51 -16.78
C ARG A 752 0.86 -11.10 -15.66
N GLN A 753 1.92 -11.84 -15.99
CA GLN A 753 2.81 -12.39 -14.94
C GLN A 753 3.54 -11.27 -14.17
N GLY A 754 3.59 -11.39 -12.85
CA GLY A 754 4.35 -10.48 -11.97
C GLY A 754 3.73 -9.10 -11.73
N SER A 755 2.52 -8.84 -12.24
CA SER A 755 1.78 -7.60 -11.96
C SER A 755 0.87 -7.78 -10.74
N PHE A 756 0.78 -6.75 -9.89
CA PHE A 756 -0.23 -6.70 -8.81
C PHE A 756 -1.65 -6.98 -9.33
N TRP A 757 -1.93 -6.55 -10.56
CA TRP A 757 -3.23 -6.73 -11.22
C TRP A 757 -3.50 -8.17 -11.72
N ALA A 758 -2.53 -9.08 -11.62
CA ALA A 758 -2.69 -10.47 -12.03
C ALA A 758 -3.80 -11.17 -11.21
N ASN A 759 -3.84 -10.90 -9.90
CA ASN A 759 -4.80 -11.53 -8.98
C ASN A 759 -6.25 -11.05 -9.17
N TYR A 760 -6.45 -9.93 -9.88
CA TYR A 760 -7.78 -9.36 -10.17
C TYR A 760 -8.22 -9.60 -11.62
N THR A 761 -7.48 -10.44 -12.36
CA THR A 761 -7.81 -10.80 -13.75
C THR A 761 -8.45 -12.18 -13.78
N THR A 762 -9.67 -12.29 -14.31
CA THR A 762 -10.31 -13.60 -14.55
C THR A 762 -9.64 -14.26 -15.74
N PRO A 763 -8.97 -15.42 -15.57
CA PRO A 763 -8.32 -16.11 -16.68
C PRO A 763 -9.36 -16.71 -17.62
N VAL A 764 -9.13 -16.62 -18.93
CA VAL A 764 -9.98 -17.23 -19.96
C VAL A 764 -9.16 -17.71 -21.15
N ASN A 765 -9.49 -18.90 -21.65
CA ASN A 765 -9.02 -19.35 -22.96
C ASN A 765 -9.98 -18.84 -24.03
N VAL A 766 -9.58 -17.78 -24.75
CA VAL A 766 -10.48 -17.05 -25.65
C VAL A 766 -10.91 -17.95 -26.81
N ALA A 767 -10.02 -18.82 -27.30
CA ALA A 767 -10.27 -19.70 -28.44
C ALA A 767 -11.42 -20.70 -28.24
N VAL A 768 -11.73 -21.07 -27.00
CA VAL A 768 -12.77 -22.05 -26.67
C VAL A 768 -13.90 -21.44 -25.83
N SER A 769 -14.02 -20.11 -25.86
CA SER A 769 -15.07 -19.36 -25.18
C SER A 769 -16.03 -18.70 -26.17
N ASP A 770 -17.20 -18.27 -25.70
CA ASP A 770 -18.18 -17.54 -26.53
C ASP A 770 -17.81 -16.09 -26.85
N ILE A 771 -16.61 -15.65 -26.46
CA ILE A 771 -16.15 -14.28 -26.70
C ILE A 771 -16.01 -14.02 -28.22
N ARG A 772 -15.35 -14.93 -28.95
CA ARG A 772 -15.14 -14.77 -30.41
C ARG A 772 -16.44 -14.97 -31.20
N SER A 773 -17.28 -15.93 -30.81
CA SER A 773 -18.58 -16.16 -31.47
C SER A 773 -19.51 -14.95 -31.31
N SER A 774 -19.61 -14.38 -30.11
CA SER A 774 -20.39 -13.16 -29.83
C SER A 774 -19.83 -11.94 -30.57
N THR A 775 -18.50 -11.80 -30.62
CA THR A 775 -17.83 -10.72 -31.34
C THR A 775 -18.07 -10.82 -32.85
N LEU A 776 -17.98 -12.03 -33.42
CA LEU A 776 -18.27 -12.32 -34.81
C LEU A 776 -19.71 -11.92 -35.17
N GLY A 777 -20.69 -12.34 -34.36
CA GLY A 777 -22.10 -11.98 -34.54
C GLY A 777 -22.31 -10.46 -34.57
N THR A 778 -21.68 -9.75 -33.64
CA THR A 778 -21.72 -8.28 -33.56
C THR A 778 -21.15 -7.61 -34.82
N LEU A 779 -19.97 -8.07 -35.30
CA LEU A 779 -19.33 -7.54 -36.51
C LEU A 779 -20.17 -7.78 -37.78
N LEU A 780 -20.74 -8.98 -37.94
CA LEU A 780 -21.59 -9.33 -39.07
C LEU A 780 -22.86 -8.48 -39.11
N ASN A 781 -23.51 -8.31 -37.96
CA ASN A 781 -24.69 -7.46 -37.83
C ASN A 781 -24.35 -6.00 -38.17
N LEU A 782 -23.30 -5.46 -37.56
CA LEU A 782 -22.87 -4.08 -37.81
C LEU A 782 -22.54 -3.84 -39.28
N ARG A 783 -21.82 -4.74 -39.94
CA ARG A 783 -21.52 -4.61 -41.39
C ARG A 783 -22.79 -4.46 -42.23
N LYS A 784 -23.84 -5.24 -41.92
CA LYS A 784 -25.14 -5.15 -42.60
C LYS A 784 -25.81 -3.79 -42.36
N GLU A 785 -25.75 -3.26 -41.14
CA GLU A 785 -26.28 -1.94 -40.79
C GLU A 785 -25.53 -0.81 -41.50
N LEU A 786 -24.19 -0.86 -41.55
CA LEU A 786 -23.36 0.14 -42.23
C LEU A 786 -23.64 0.17 -43.73
N SER A 787 -23.66 -0.99 -44.40
CA SER A 787 -23.93 -1.08 -45.85
C SER A 787 -25.28 -0.50 -46.24
N LYS A 788 -26.29 -0.66 -45.38
CA LYS A 788 -27.61 -0.01 -45.57
C LYS A 788 -27.55 1.49 -45.32
N SER A 789 -26.79 1.92 -44.32
CA SER A 789 -26.76 3.31 -43.86
C SER A 789 -25.94 4.23 -44.76
N VAL A 790 -24.90 3.75 -45.45
CA VAL A 790 -24.11 4.55 -46.41
C VAL A 790 -25.01 5.29 -47.41
N LYS A 791 -26.08 4.63 -47.88
CA LYS A 791 -27.04 5.19 -48.84
C LYS A 791 -27.91 6.32 -48.27
N LYS A 792 -28.02 6.44 -46.94
CA LYS A 792 -28.85 7.44 -46.25
C LYS A 792 -28.16 8.78 -46.05
N TYR A 793 -26.83 8.82 -46.13
CA TYR A 793 -26.07 10.05 -45.90
C TYR A 793 -25.78 10.78 -47.20
N SER A 794 -25.85 12.11 -47.20
CA SER A 794 -25.39 12.97 -48.30
C SER A 794 -23.96 13.46 -48.09
N ASP A 795 -23.55 13.69 -46.84
CA ASP A 795 -22.21 14.15 -46.44
C ASP A 795 -21.10 13.15 -46.83
N GLN A 796 -20.16 13.62 -47.66
CA GLN A 796 -19.09 12.77 -48.21
C GLN A 796 -18.15 12.24 -47.12
N ASN A 797 -17.88 13.03 -46.08
CA ASN A 797 -17.03 12.61 -44.97
C ASN A 797 -17.64 11.43 -44.20
N THR A 798 -18.95 11.48 -43.96
CA THR A 798 -19.69 10.38 -43.33
C THR A 798 -19.71 9.15 -44.24
N LYS A 799 -19.94 9.30 -45.55
CA LYS A 799 -19.87 8.16 -46.51
C LYS A 799 -18.50 7.49 -46.51
N ASN A 800 -17.42 8.29 -46.64
CA ASN A 800 -16.05 7.80 -46.65
C ASN A 800 -15.74 7.04 -45.36
N HIS A 801 -16.16 7.58 -44.22
CA HIS A 801 -16.00 6.93 -42.92
C HIS A 801 -16.74 5.60 -42.82
N LEU A 802 -18.02 5.55 -43.19
CA LEU A 802 -18.80 4.31 -43.13
C LEU A 802 -18.22 3.22 -44.05
N ASN A 803 -17.79 3.58 -45.26
CA ASN A 803 -17.10 2.67 -46.17
C ASN A 803 -15.76 2.17 -45.60
N TYR A 804 -14.98 3.06 -44.98
CA TYR A 804 -13.74 2.68 -44.30
C TYR A 804 -14.00 1.71 -43.14
N CYS A 805 -15.04 1.95 -42.33
CA CYS A 805 -15.47 1.06 -41.26
C CYS A 805 -15.90 -0.33 -41.79
N ILE A 806 -16.60 -0.40 -42.93
CA ILE A 806 -16.90 -1.69 -43.59
C ILE A 806 -15.60 -2.42 -43.95
N GLY A 807 -14.60 -1.71 -44.47
CA GLY A 807 -13.27 -2.25 -44.75
C GLY A 807 -12.58 -2.80 -43.49
N LEU A 808 -12.61 -2.04 -42.38
CA LEU A 808 -12.08 -2.50 -41.10
C LEU A 808 -12.77 -3.77 -40.59
N ILE A 809 -14.09 -3.87 -40.72
CA ILE A 809 -14.83 -5.09 -40.34
C ILE A 809 -14.41 -6.26 -41.22
N ASN A 810 -14.26 -6.08 -42.53
CA ASN A 810 -13.81 -7.15 -43.41
C ASN A 810 -12.40 -7.65 -43.05
N ASN A 811 -11.50 -6.76 -42.63
CA ASN A 811 -10.18 -7.13 -42.12
C ASN A 811 -10.26 -7.87 -40.79
N ALA A 812 -11.14 -7.46 -39.87
CA ALA A 812 -11.36 -8.13 -38.58
C ALA A 812 -11.95 -9.54 -38.74
N LEU A 813 -12.79 -9.76 -39.77
CA LEU A 813 -13.38 -11.06 -40.08
C LEU A 813 -12.41 -12.02 -40.78
N ASN A 814 -11.37 -11.49 -41.43
CA ASN A 814 -10.33 -12.27 -42.11
C ASN A 814 -8.95 -11.73 -41.73
N PRO A 815 -8.52 -11.88 -40.45
CA PRO A 815 -7.21 -11.43 -40.04
C PRO A 815 -6.19 -12.22 -40.87
N LYS A 816 -5.44 -11.54 -41.74
CA LYS A 816 -4.29 -12.16 -42.41
C LYS A 816 -3.34 -12.61 -41.30
N SER A 817 -2.92 -13.87 -41.34
CA SER A 817 -1.87 -14.39 -40.47
C SER A 817 -0.65 -13.49 -40.64
N SER A 818 -0.39 -12.65 -39.66
CA SER A 818 0.80 -11.78 -39.59
C SER A 818 1.89 -12.46 -38.78
#